data_AF-A0AAD2FCB5-F1
#
_entry.id   AF-A0AAD2FCB5-F1
#
_cell.length_a   1.000
_cell.length_b   1.000
_cell.length_c   1.000
_cell.angle_alpha   90.00
_cell.angle_beta   90.00
_cell.angle_gamma   90.00
#
_symmetry.space_group_name_H-M   'P 1'
#
loop_
_entity.id
_entity.type
_entity.pdbx_description
1 polymer ?
#
loop_
_entity_poly.entity_id
_entity_poly.type
_entity_poly.pdbx_seq_one_letter_code
_entity_poly.pdbx_strand_id
1 'polypeptide(L)'
;MVTKQQYQSGQYVAAASPKYQQTTREPQPTNNVYVEGREDIESRDGTTALMASDHSTIRTRDDISLPIRHTPGNLPGWAPALAAQKPPVVIEATAARGSSQKTPRRNAEPMDFMQSDNSFQIVASLIVDKFEEALKNRADHIIVTQDMKDEIERVMPEDAKENFVAALRFRLAEAPEFSRLPMHTVTRNCHKLGMTRLDEQNILFAPIGTTIKLDIPPDTTKSTASVRSSRSTRSTPRGVDNSDVRSVTSRATTAVEEESPESMARQQLLAELQEASALMAESVTPEAAQFWKKQVVELQNKLKALQQSEAEERSVASKSVHTANTANTAQLLKENERLIASLKQGKGYVEPTMADYVPPFTPTGHISETPKVNPNTFPTVEVVAPADLPGGYMFEAEIHNKRFLATVPDGGVKSGQTFTSTMQDIKKKTVGIPSGRWRDGLMDIFKHGKTHPLVVYSFLCPPIALAQIMTRMGFDFRGKPANVPEKGFYSTWGTILSILFMWGFTNYIVLDQLSAKAATGAVLSFFDSFSLYVVNGGLIAYVVYATANCRASIREYSGIEENPLYVGPRKFTRGQDYLLSAFAMPFVIAQMGRHTASYDNFEGSFCSHHGLSRKMSVADVLTCNNPTMLGCDNPYTEIGAVV
;
A
#
# COMPACT_ATOMS: atom_id res chain seq x y z
N MET A 1 -79.60 -8.45 12.47
CA MET A 1 -80.55 -9.49 12.91
C MET A 1 -79.80 -10.82 12.95
N VAL A 2 -80.04 -11.58 14.01
CA VAL A 2 -79.58 -12.96 14.25
C VAL A 2 -78.14 -13.11 14.74
N THR A 3 -78.06 -13.96 15.76
CA THR A 3 -77.04 -14.15 16.78
C THR A 3 -76.79 -15.66 16.87
N LYS A 4 -75.59 -16.01 17.37
CA LYS A 4 -75.22 -17.24 18.10
C LYS A 4 -74.88 -18.53 17.32
N GLN A 5 -73.75 -19.08 17.78
CA GLN A 5 -73.26 -20.48 17.92
C GLN A 5 -71.85 -20.56 17.31
N GLN A 6 -70.83 -21.18 17.92
CA GLN A 6 -70.84 -22.29 18.86
C GLN A 6 -69.49 -22.36 19.62
N TYR A 7 -69.55 -22.95 20.81
CA TYR A 7 -68.45 -23.19 21.76
C TYR A 7 -67.94 -24.62 21.61
N GLN A 8 -66.64 -24.85 21.81
CA GLN A 8 -65.90 -26.08 22.23
C GLN A 8 -64.48 -25.99 21.63
N SER A 9 -63.38 -26.42 22.24
CA SER A 9 -63.02 -27.10 23.49
C SER A 9 -61.48 -27.06 23.59
N GLY A 10 -60.91 -27.51 24.71
CA GLY A 10 -59.51 -27.99 24.73
C GLY A 10 -58.57 -27.38 25.75
N GLN A 11 -58.50 -28.02 26.91
CA GLN A 11 -57.48 -27.87 27.96
C GLN A 11 -56.06 -28.14 27.45
N TYR A 12 -55.03 -27.51 28.05
CA TYR A 12 -53.83 -28.22 28.51
C TYR A 12 -53.16 -27.50 29.69
N VAL A 13 -52.56 -28.33 30.54
CA VAL A 13 -52.10 -28.10 31.91
C VAL A 13 -50.64 -27.64 31.97
N ALA A 14 -50.31 -27.01 33.09
CA ALA A 14 -49.08 -26.39 33.54
C ALA A 14 -47.75 -27.19 33.44
N ALA A 15 -46.64 -26.45 33.32
CA ALA A 15 -45.34 -26.70 33.98
C ALA A 15 -44.49 -25.40 33.90
N ALA A 16 -44.32 -24.66 34.99
CA ALA A 16 -43.19 -24.71 35.93
C ALA A 16 -41.86 -24.14 35.38
N SER A 17 -41.55 -22.91 35.81
CA SER A 17 -40.26 -22.23 35.63
C SER A 17 -39.12 -22.87 36.45
N PRO A 18 -37.88 -22.91 35.96
CA PRO A 18 -36.73 -23.14 36.80
C PRO A 18 -36.04 -21.84 37.23
N LYS A 19 -35.56 -21.93 38.47
CA LYS A 19 -34.96 -20.92 39.34
C LYS A 19 -33.56 -20.49 38.85
N TYR A 20 -33.25 -19.22 39.14
CA TYR A 20 -31.90 -18.65 39.19
C TYR A 20 -31.02 -19.45 40.16
N GLN A 21 -29.87 -19.95 39.69
CA GLN A 21 -28.79 -20.43 40.54
C GLN A 21 -27.79 -19.30 40.81
N GLN A 22 -27.59 -19.03 42.09
CA GLN A 22 -26.65 -18.06 42.64
C GLN A 22 -25.38 -18.82 42.99
N THR A 23 -24.28 -18.58 42.26
CA THR A 23 -23.00 -19.26 42.51
C THR A 23 -22.19 -18.47 43.54
N THR A 24 -21.91 -19.14 44.65
CA THR A 24 -21.06 -18.74 45.77
C THR A 24 -19.60 -18.56 45.32
N ARG A 25 -18.98 -17.43 45.68
CA ARG A 25 -17.53 -17.17 45.51
C ARG A 25 -16.81 -17.47 46.82
N GLU A 26 -15.83 -18.37 46.78
CA GLU A 26 -14.83 -18.57 47.84
C GLU A 26 -13.80 -17.42 47.88
N PRO A 27 -13.21 -17.11 49.06
CA PRO A 27 -12.24 -16.04 49.22
C PRO A 27 -10.80 -16.52 48.97
N GLN A 28 -10.02 -15.75 48.21
CA GLN A 28 -8.56 -15.90 48.13
C GLN A 28 -7.85 -15.02 49.18
N PRO A 29 -6.69 -15.47 49.69
CA PRO A 29 -5.97 -14.81 50.78
C PRO A 29 -5.15 -13.60 50.30
N THR A 30 -5.24 -12.52 51.07
CA THR A 30 -4.42 -11.31 50.94
C THR A 30 -3.05 -11.51 51.58
N ASN A 31 -1.99 -11.56 50.77
CA ASN A 31 -0.63 -11.39 51.24
C ASN A 31 -0.24 -9.90 51.15
N ASN A 32 -0.21 -9.25 52.32
CA ASN A 32 0.42 -7.97 52.54
C ASN A 32 1.93 -8.17 52.64
N VAL A 33 2.71 -7.53 51.76
CA VAL A 33 4.12 -7.24 52.00
C VAL A 33 4.27 -5.74 52.08
N TYR A 34 4.36 -5.24 53.31
CA TYR A 34 4.86 -3.92 53.65
C TYR A 34 6.37 -3.89 53.32
N VAL A 35 6.79 -2.96 52.46
CA VAL A 35 8.19 -2.51 52.41
C VAL A 35 8.18 -1.05 52.82
N GLU A 36 8.58 -0.86 54.06
CA GLU A 36 8.86 0.41 54.71
C GLU A 36 10.24 0.90 54.23
N GLY A 37 10.30 2.09 53.63
CA GLY A 37 11.51 2.74 53.16
C GLY A 37 11.37 4.24 53.36
N ARG A 38 11.81 4.70 54.52
CA ARG A 38 11.81 6.08 55.02
C ARG A 38 13.26 6.59 54.99
N GLU A 39 13.40 7.92 54.91
CA GLU A 39 14.62 8.75 55.12
C GLU A 39 15.51 8.89 53.85
N ASP A 40 15.87 10.08 53.33
CA ASP A 40 16.05 11.38 53.95
C ASP A 40 15.71 12.58 53.03
N ILE A 41 15.23 13.64 53.69
CA ILE A 41 14.98 14.97 53.17
C ILE A 41 16.23 15.80 53.44
N GLU A 42 16.95 16.23 52.40
CA GLU A 42 17.91 17.32 52.50
C GLU A 42 17.30 18.60 51.92
N SER A 43 16.85 19.44 52.85
CA SER A 43 16.49 20.84 52.66
C SER A 43 17.73 21.63 52.25
N ARG A 44 17.63 22.41 51.17
CA ARG A 44 18.53 23.55 50.97
C ARG A 44 17.76 24.77 50.47
N ASP A 45 17.70 25.73 51.38
CA ASP A 45 17.11 27.05 51.25
C ASP A 45 17.69 27.88 50.09
N GLY A 46 16.80 28.69 49.52
CA GLY A 46 17.02 30.12 49.28
C GLY A 46 18.01 30.52 48.19
N THR A 47 17.54 31.25 47.19
CA THR A 47 17.71 32.72 47.12
C THR A 47 17.01 33.25 45.87
N THR A 48 15.98 34.05 46.10
CA THR A 48 15.31 34.91 45.13
C THR A 48 16.23 36.08 44.80
N ALA A 49 16.59 36.27 43.52
CA ALA A 49 17.27 37.47 43.06
C ALA A 49 16.61 37.99 41.78
N LEU A 50 16.05 39.20 41.90
CA LEU A 50 15.67 40.10 40.82
C LEU A 50 16.78 40.16 39.76
N MET A 51 16.43 40.00 38.49
CA MET A 51 17.25 40.47 37.37
C MET A 51 16.48 41.56 36.64
N ALA A 52 16.94 42.78 36.85
CA ALA A 52 16.56 43.96 36.13
C ALA A 52 17.00 43.84 34.66
N SER A 53 16.15 44.37 33.80
CA SER A 53 16.36 44.57 32.37
C SER A 53 17.42 45.65 32.13
N ASP A 54 18.55 45.28 31.51
CA ASP A 54 19.47 46.25 30.92
C ASP A 54 19.52 46.07 29.40
N HIS A 55 19.06 47.12 28.72
CA HIS A 55 19.24 47.37 27.30
C HIS A 55 20.70 47.74 27.02
N SER A 56 21.39 47.00 26.16
CA SER A 56 22.56 47.54 25.45
C SER A 56 22.75 46.94 24.05
N THR A 57 22.42 47.79 23.08
CA THR A 57 23.20 48.14 21.87
C THR A 57 24.17 47.11 21.30
N ILE A 58 23.78 46.41 20.23
CA ILE A 58 24.69 45.65 19.37
C ILE A 58 25.25 46.58 18.29
N ARG A 59 26.56 46.81 18.37
CA ARG A 59 27.41 47.39 17.33
C ARG A 59 27.64 46.36 16.21
N THR A 60 27.51 46.83 14.98
CA THR A 60 28.03 46.22 13.76
C THR A 60 29.56 46.15 13.79
N ARG A 61 30.13 45.05 13.28
CA ARG A 61 31.52 45.03 12.81
C ARG A 61 31.72 44.01 11.68
N ASP A 62 32.36 44.53 10.65
CA ASP A 62 32.66 43.93 9.36
C ASP A 62 33.82 42.90 9.38
N ASP A 63 33.93 42.23 8.23
CA ASP A 63 35.13 41.72 7.57
C ASP A 63 35.95 40.59 8.21
N ILE A 64 35.78 39.37 7.66
CA ILE A 64 36.88 38.40 7.53
C ILE A 64 36.82 37.75 6.14
N SER A 65 37.79 38.13 5.31
CA SER A 65 38.15 37.50 4.04
C SER A 65 39.38 36.63 4.25
N LEU A 66 39.39 35.39 3.74
CA LEU A 66 40.60 34.56 3.59
C LEU A 66 40.48 33.58 2.40
N PRO A 67 41.61 33.09 1.84
CA PRO A 67 41.80 33.02 0.39
C PRO A 67 41.92 31.61 -0.21
N ILE A 68 41.79 31.59 -1.54
CA ILE A 68 42.02 30.51 -2.49
C ILE A 68 43.52 30.14 -2.55
N ARG A 69 43.84 28.83 -2.62
CA ARG A 69 45.17 28.35 -3.05
C ARG A 69 45.04 27.10 -3.94
N HIS A 70 45.43 27.26 -5.21
CA HIS A 70 45.67 26.18 -6.17
C HIS A 70 47.12 25.68 -6.06
N THR A 71 47.33 24.39 -6.29
CA THR A 71 48.65 23.76 -6.53
C THR A 71 48.54 22.72 -7.65
N PRO A 72 49.43 22.72 -8.67
CA PRO A 72 49.56 21.65 -9.66
C PRO A 72 50.92 20.92 -9.59
N GLY A 73 51.00 19.73 -10.20
CA GLY A 73 52.21 18.92 -10.44
C GLY A 73 52.10 17.52 -9.79
N ASN A 74 52.54 16.38 -10.35
CA ASN A 74 53.47 16.09 -11.45
C ASN A 74 53.24 14.65 -11.96
N LEU A 75 53.51 14.42 -13.25
CA LEU A 75 53.78 13.11 -13.86
C LEU A 75 55.21 12.64 -13.52
N PRO A 76 55.50 11.33 -13.68
CA PRO A 76 56.53 11.00 -14.67
C PRO A 76 56.21 9.73 -15.48
N GLY A 77 56.57 9.75 -16.77
CA GLY A 77 56.66 8.56 -17.61
C GLY A 77 58.00 7.85 -17.43
N TRP A 78 58.11 6.64 -17.98
CA TRP A 78 59.32 6.00 -18.52
C TRP A 78 58.90 4.82 -19.43
N ALA A 79 59.64 4.64 -20.52
CA ALA A 79 59.65 3.52 -21.46
C ALA A 79 61.13 3.27 -21.85
N PRO A 80 61.51 2.28 -22.68
CA PRO A 80 61.07 0.88 -22.85
C PRO A 80 62.28 -0.10 -22.77
N ALA A 81 62.07 -1.42 -22.82
CA ALA A 81 63.15 -2.37 -23.12
C ALA A 81 62.66 -3.65 -23.84
N LEU A 82 63.59 -4.19 -24.65
CA LEU A 82 63.47 -5.14 -25.75
C LEU A 82 63.16 -6.62 -25.42
N ALA A 83 62.45 -7.24 -26.38
CA ALA A 83 62.68 -8.50 -27.10
C ALA A 83 63.10 -9.81 -26.37
N ALA A 84 62.32 -10.88 -26.62
CA ALA A 84 62.84 -12.23 -26.86
C ALA A 84 61.81 -13.13 -27.60
N GLN A 85 62.31 -13.93 -28.55
CA GLN A 85 61.59 -14.86 -29.44
C GLN A 85 61.51 -16.30 -28.87
N LYS A 86 60.55 -17.08 -29.43
CA LYS A 86 60.42 -18.57 -29.60
C LYS A 86 59.28 -19.24 -28.80
N PRO A 87 58.80 -20.45 -29.21
CA PRO A 87 58.51 -21.02 -30.54
C PRO A 87 57.06 -21.63 -30.59
N PRO A 88 56.57 -22.22 -31.70
CA PRO A 88 55.18 -22.67 -31.80
C PRO A 88 54.97 -24.09 -31.24
N VAL A 89 53.88 -24.29 -30.49
CA VAL A 89 53.43 -25.61 -30.01
C VAL A 89 52.10 -25.96 -30.67
N VAL A 90 52.11 -27.15 -31.27
CA VAL A 90 51.05 -27.85 -32.01
C VAL A 90 49.91 -28.26 -31.05
N ILE A 91 48.65 -28.09 -31.45
CA ILE A 91 47.49 -28.65 -30.74
C ILE A 91 46.72 -29.56 -31.71
N GLU A 92 46.72 -30.85 -31.39
CA GLU A 92 45.87 -31.89 -31.96
C GLU A 92 44.41 -31.72 -31.52
N ALA A 93 43.49 -31.89 -32.47
CA ALA A 93 42.06 -31.98 -32.21
C ALA A 93 41.68 -33.40 -31.77
N THR A 94 41.03 -33.54 -30.62
CA THR A 94 40.30 -34.76 -30.25
C THR A 94 38.88 -34.42 -29.82
N ALA A 95 37.92 -34.92 -30.60
CA ALA A 95 36.49 -34.84 -30.36
C ALA A 95 36.08 -35.88 -29.29
N ALA A 96 35.33 -35.44 -28.27
CA ALA A 96 34.71 -36.34 -27.29
C ALA A 96 33.18 -36.16 -27.31
N ARG A 97 32.52 -37.28 -27.59
CA ARG A 97 31.08 -37.50 -27.73
C ARG A 97 30.52 -37.84 -26.34
N GLY A 98 29.69 -36.97 -25.76
CA GLY A 98 29.09 -37.15 -24.43
C GLY A 98 27.66 -37.67 -24.48
N SER A 99 27.45 -38.88 -23.97
CA SER A 99 26.18 -39.60 -23.86
C SER A 99 25.30 -39.08 -22.71
N SER A 100 24.01 -38.89 -22.99
CA SER A 100 22.95 -38.51 -22.04
C SER A 100 22.72 -39.58 -20.96
N GLN A 101 22.92 -39.22 -19.69
CA GLN A 101 22.49 -40.00 -18.52
C GLN A 101 21.24 -39.36 -17.90
N LYS A 102 20.19 -40.18 -17.76
CA LYS A 102 18.88 -39.84 -17.18
C LYS A 102 18.99 -39.92 -15.65
N THR A 103 18.79 -38.80 -14.96
CA THR A 103 18.76 -38.73 -13.49
C THR A 103 17.45 -39.30 -12.91
N PRO A 104 17.49 -39.99 -11.75
CA PRO A 104 16.31 -40.56 -11.11
C PRO A 104 15.44 -39.46 -10.49
N ARG A 105 14.12 -39.49 -10.76
CA ARG A 105 13.12 -38.61 -10.14
C ARG A 105 13.13 -38.80 -8.62
N ARG A 106 13.44 -37.75 -7.87
CA ARG A 106 13.20 -37.68 -6.42
C ARG A 106 11.69 -37.71 -6.19
N ASN A 107 11.23 -38.57 -5.29
CA ASN A 107 9.86 -38.54 -4.79
C ASN A 107 9.62 -37.17 -4.15
N ALA A 108 8.66 -36.41 -4.66
CA ALA A 108 8.30 -35.12 -4.09
C ALA A 108 7.73 -35.36 -2.69
N GLU A 109 8.26 -34.66 -1.69
CA GLU A 109 7.65 -34.67 -0.36
C GLU A 109 6.28 -34.00 -0.44
N PRO A 110 5.26 -34.55 0.25
CA PRO A 110 3.92 -33.98 0.26
C PRO A 110 3.95 -32.56 0.85
N MET A 111 3.17 -31.64 0.27
CA MET A 111 3.07 -30.28 0.80
C MET A 111 2.49 -30.27 2.22
N ASP A 112 3.24 -29.70 3.17
CA ASP A 112 2.80 -29.48 4.55
C ASP A 112 2.15 -28.10 4.71
N PHE A 113 0.82 -28.07 4.57
CA PHE A 113 0.03 -26.86 4.82
C PHE A 113 -0.18 -26.54 6.29
N MET A 114 0.08 -27.46 7.23
CA MET A 114 -0.08 -27.16 8.65
C MET A 114 1.02 -26.22 9.12
N GLN A 115 2.26 -26.44 8.70
CA GLN A 115 3.41 -25.64 9.13
C GLN A 115 3.69 -24.42 8.23
N SER A 116 3.33 -24.48 6.94
CA SER A 116 3.59 -23.39 5.99
C SER A 116 2.37 -22.47 5.81
N ASP A 117 2.34 -21.37 6.58
CA ASP A 117 1.32 -20.33 6.45
C ASP A 117 1.27 -19.72 5.04
N ASN A 118 2.43 -19.46 4.43
CA ASN A 118 2.49 -18.86 3.10
C ASN A 118 1.89 -19.78 2.04
N SER A 119 2.24 -21.07 2.06
CA SER A 119 1.70 -22.05 1.10
C SER A 119 0.19 -22.20 1.26
N PHE A 120 -0.29 -22.27 2.50
CA PHE A 120 -1.72 -22.32 2.78
C PHE A 120 -2.44 -21.06 2.28
N GLN A 121 -1.92 -19.87 2.60
CA GLN A 121 -2.57 -18.61 2.22
C GLN A 121 -2.67 -18.42 0.70
N ILE A 122 -1.60 -18.74 -0.04
CA ILE A 122 -1.58 -18.61 -1.51
C ILE A 122 -2.63 -19.54 -2.12
N VAL A 123 -2.58 -20.83 -1.77
CA VAL A 123 -3.50 -21.83 -2.31
C VAL A 123 -4.95 -21.52 -1.92
N ALA A 124 -5.19 -21.16 -0.65
CA ALA A 124 -6.52 -20.81 -0.17
C ALA A 124 -7.09 -19.56 -0.85
N SER A 125 -6.26 -18.52 -1.09
CA SER A 125 -6.70 -17.30 -1.78
C SER A 125 -7.04 -17.57 -3.24
N LEU A 126 -6.18 -18.32 -3.95
CA LEU A 126 -6.44 -18.71 -5.34
C LEU A 126 -7.77 -19.46 -5.50
N ILE A 127 -8.05 -20.39 -4.59
CA ILE A 127 -9.30 -21.14 -4.60
C ILE A 127 -10.47 -20.20 -4.27
N VAL A 128 -10.38 -19.39 -3.21
CA VAL A 128 -11.46 -18.45 -2.83
C VAL A 128 -11.78 -17.48 -3.96
N ASP A 129 -10.79 -16.90 -4.62
CA ASP A 129 -10.99 -15.93 -5.71
C ASP A 129 -11.74 -16.56 -6.89
N LYS A 130 -11.45 -17.83 -7.22
CA LYS A 130 -12.16 -18.57 -8.26
C LYS A 130 -13.62 -18.83 -7.94
N PHE A 131 -13.93 -19.07 -6.66
CA PHE A 131 -15.31 -19.31 -6.22
C PHE A 131 -16.05 -18.03 -5.81
N GLU A 132 -15.36 -16.89 -5.67
CA GLU A 132 -15.98 -15.62 -5.29
C GLU A 132 -16.99 -15.15 -6.36
N GLU A 133 -16.71 -15.41 -7.63
CA GLU A 133 -17.63 -15.10 -8.72
C GLU A 133 -18.93 -15.92 -8.62
N ALA A 134 -18.83 -17.20 -8.25
CA ALA A 134 -19.99 -18.06 -7.97
C ALA A 134 -20.76 -17.57 -6.74
N LEU A 135 -20.08 -17.06 -5.71
CA LEU A 135 -20.69 -16.48 -4.51
C LEU A 135 -21.40 -15.16 -4.78
N LYS A 136 -20.85 -14.28 -5.63
CA LYS A 136 -21.43 -12.97 -5.98
C LYS A 136 -22.80 -13.12 -6.64
N ASN A 137 -23.01 -14.19 -7.39
CA ASN A 137 -24.29 -14.51 -8.02
C ASN A 137 -25.38 -14.96 -7.03
N ARG A 138 -25.11 -14.98 -5.72
CA ARG A 138 -26.05 -15.33 -4.63
C ARG A 138 -26.77 -16.66 -4.84
N ALA A 139 -26.15 -17.59 -5.58
CA ALA A 139 -26.64 -18.94 -5.62
C ALA A 139 -26.39 -19.55 -4.23
N ASP A 140 -27.46 -19.99 -3.58
CA ASP A 140 -27.42 -20.80 -2.35
C ASP A 140 -26.76 -22.17 -2.57
N HIS A 141 -26.47 -22.48 -3.83
CA HIS A 141 -25.83 -23.69 -4.29
C HIS A 141 -24.79 -23.45 -5.39
N ILE A 142 -23.73 -24.25 -5.40
CA ILE A 142 -22.74 -24.28 -6.49
C ILE A 142 -22.82 -25.64 -7.18
N ILE A 143 -22.89 -25.66 -8.51
CA ILE A 143 -22.78 -26.90 -9.30
C ILE A 143 -21.32 -27.03 -9.72
N VAL A 144 -20.67 -28.12 -9.33
CA VAL A 144 -19.26 -28.37 -9.67
C VAL A 144 -19.13 -28.72 -11.14
N THR A 145 -18.52 -27.84 -11.93
CA THR A 145 -18.24 -28.07 -13.36
C THR A 145 -16.90 -28.78 -13.55
N GLN A 146 -16.67 -29.34 -14.74
CA GLN A 146 -15.38 -29.94 -15.09
C GLN A 146 -14.25 -28.92 -15.00
N ASP A 147 -14.45 -27.72 -15.56
CA ASP A 147 -13.45 -26.65 -15.56
C ASP A 147 -13.03 -26.25 -14.14
N MET A 148 -13.98 -26.22 -13.19
CA MET A 148 -13.67 -25.96 -11.78
C MET A 148 -12.81 -27.07 -11.18
N LYS A 149 -13.09 -28.34 -11.52
CA LYS A 149 -12.33 -29.48 -11.02
C LYS A 149 -10.91 -29.48 -11.56
N ASP A 150 -10.74 -29.24 -12.85
CA ASP A 150 -9.42 -29.18 -13.50
C ASP A 150 -8.57 -28.04 -12.92
N GLU A 151 -9.19 -26.89 -12.61
CA GLU A 151 -8.52 -25.76 -11.98
C GLU A 151 -8.13 -26.06 -10.52
N ILE A 152 -9.00 -26.71 -9.74
CA ILE A 152 -8.65 -27.17 -8.39
C ILE A 152 -7.47 -28.13 -8.46
N GLU A 153 -7.48 -29.10 -9.37
CA GLU A 153 -6.42 -30.11 -9.50
C GLU A 153 -5.09 -29.49 -9.96
N ARG A 154 -5.15 -28.40 -10.75
CA ARG A 154 -3.97 -27.61 -11.14
C ARG A 154 -3.33 -26.88 -9.96
N VAL A 155 -4.13 -26.35 -9.04
CA VAL A 155 -3.64 -25.58 -7.88
C VAL A 155 -3.30 -26.51 -6.70
N MET A 156 -4.03 -27.61 -6.55
CA MET A 156 -3.96 -28.52 -5.43
C MET A 156 -4.12 -29.98 -5.89
N PRO A 157 -3.01 -30.71 -6.05
CA PRO A 157 -3.07 -32.12 -6.44
C PRO A 157 -3.77 -32.97 -5.37
N GLU A 158 -4.32 -34.12 -5.78
CA GLU A 158 -5.18 -34.98 -4.95
C GLU A 158 -4.54 -35.37 -3.60
N ASP A 159 -3.24 -35.66 -3.59
CA ASP A 159 -2.47 -36.00 -2.40
C ASP A 159 -2.35 -34.85 -1.39
N ALA A 160 -2.53 -33.61 -1.84
CA ALA A 160 -2.42 -32.41 -1.02
C ALA A 160 -3.77 -31.96 -0.42
N LYS A 161 -4.90 -32.45 -0.94
CA LYS A 161 -6.25 -32.02 -0.52
C LYS A 161 -6.55 -32.34 0.94
N GLU A 162 -6.22 -33.55 1.40
CA GLU A 162 -6.46 -33.95 2.80
C GLU A 162 -5.64 -33.10 3.77
N ASN A 163 -4.37 -32.86 3.46
CA ASN A 163 -3.48 -32.00 4.25
C ASN A 163 -4.02 -30.56 4.30
N PHE A 164 -4.55 -30.04 3.19
CA PHE A 164 -5.15 -28.71 3.15
C PHE A 164 -6.40 -28.61 4.02
N VAL A 165 -7.28 -29.61 3.99
CA VAL A 165 -8.50 -29.64 4.83
C VAL A 165 -8.14 -29.75 6.32
N ALA A 166 -7.11 -30.55 6.67
CA ALA A 166 -6.60 -30.64 8.04
C ALA A 166 -6.04 -29.28 8.51
N ALA A 167 -5.22 -28.64 7.68
CA ALA A 167 -4.67 -27.32 7.93
C ALA A 167 -5.75 -26.23 8.06
N LEU A 168 -6.80 -26.29 7.24
CA LEU A 168 -7.94 -25.38 7.30
C LEU A 168 -8.72 -25.51 8.61
N ARG A 169 -8.98 -26.75 9.06
CA ARG A 169 -9.66 -27.02 10.34
C ARG A 169 -8.85 -26.54 11.53
N PHE A 170 -7.54 -26.79 11.52
CA PHE A 170 -6.62 -26.31 12.54
C PHE A 170 -6.68 -24.79 12.66
N ARG A 171 -6.52 -24.07 11.54
CA ARG A 171 -6.59 -22.60 11.52
C ARG A 171 -7.96 -22.04 11.85
N LEU A 172 -9.04 -22.72 11.49
CA LEU A 172 -10.39 -22.30 11.86
C LEU A 172 -10.62 -22.37 13.37
N ALA A 173 -10.06 -23.38 14.05
CA ALA A 173 -10.13 -23.49 15.51
C ALA A 173 -9.34 -22.37 16.22
N GLU A 174 -8.25 -21.89 15.62
CA GLU A 174 -7.46 -20.77 16.15
C GLU A 174 -8.02 -19.39 15.77
N ALA A 175 -8.82 -19.29 14.70
CA ALA A 175 -9.31 -18.02 14.18
C ALA A 175 -10.50 -17.47 15.00
N PRO A 176 -10.33 -16.39 15.81
CA PRO A 176 -11.43 -15.80 16.57
C PRO A 176 -12.46 -15.21 15.61
N GLU A 177 -13.77 -15.31 15.89
CA GLU A 177 -14.87 -14.91 15.00
C GLU A 177 -14.75 -13.48 14.42
N PHE A 178 -14.12 -12.55 15.15
CA PHE A 178 -13.98 -11.14 14.77
C PHE A 178 -12.59 -10.73 14.29
N SER A 179 -11.66 -11.67 14.10
CA SER A 179 -10.34 -11.34 13.56
C SER A 179 -10.44 -10.83 12.12
N ARG A 180 -9.61 -9.82 11.82
CA ARG A 180 -9.46 -9.18 10.50
C ARG A 180 -8.14 -9.52 9.82
N LEU A 181 -7.33 -10.39 10.42
CA LEU A 181 -6.08 -10.84 9.79
C LEU A 181 -6.41 -11.49 8.45
N PRO A 182 -5.67 -11.18 7.36
CA PRO A 182 -5.91 -11.74 6.04
C PRO A 182 -6.06 -13.27 6.05
N MET A 183 -5.18 -13.95 6.78
CA MET A 183 -5.21 -15.40 6.98
C MET A 183 -6.56 -15.90 7.53
N HIS A 184 -7.11 -15.22 8.55
CA HIS A 184 -8.38 -15.63 9.18
C HIS A 184 -9.56 -15.35 8.26
N THR A 185 -9.51 -14.27 7.48
CA THR A 185 -10.52 -13.93 6.48
C THR A 185 -10.57 -15.00 5.40
N VAL A 186 -9.42 -15.36 4.82
CA VAL A 186 -9.31 -16.43 3.81
C VAL A 186 -9.76 -17.78 4.39
N THR A 187 -9.31 -18.13 5.59
CA THR A 187 -9.73 -19.35 6.32
C THR A 187 -11.24 -19.42 6.48
N ARG A 188 -11.91 -18.33 6.88
CA ARG A 188 -13.38 -18.30 7.00
C ARG A 188 -14.08 -18.35 5.66
N ASN A 189 -13.50 -17.76 4.61
CA ASN A 189 -14.08 -17.84 3.27
C ASN A 189 -14.01 -19.27 2.73
N CYS A 190 -12.90 -19.98 2.91
CA CYS A 190 -12.80 -21.41 2.62
C CYS A 190 -13.84 -22.22 3.42
N HIS A 191 -14.04 -21.90 4.71
CA HIS A 191 -15.06 -22.55 5.53
C HIS A 191 -16.48 -22.32 4.99
N LYS A 192 -16.83 -21.09 4.58
CA LYS A 192 -18.14 -20.77 3.96
C LYS A 192 -18.37 -21.52 2.65
N LEU A 193 -17.30 -21.81 1.91
CA LEU A 193 -17.34 -22.64 0.71
C LEU A 193 -17.46 -24.15 1.00
N GLY A 194 -17.60 -24.55 2.27
CA GLY A 194 -17.74 -25.96 2.66
C GLY A 194 -16.44 -26.75 2.63
N MET A 195 -15.27 -26.10 2.46
CA MET A 195 -13.98 -26.79 2.30
C MET A 195 -13.48 -27.48 3.58
N THR A 196 -14.14 -27.27 4.72
CA THR A 196 -13.78 -27.93 5.97
C THR A 196 -14.35 -29.33 6.11
N ARG A 197 -15.23 -29.78 5.21
CA ARG A 197 -15.86 -31.11 5.29
C ARG A 197 -14.93 -32.17 4.68
N LEU A 198 -15.08 -33.44 5.06
CA LEU A 198 -14.31 -34.56 4.47
C LEU A 198 -15.20 -35.47 3.60
N ASP A 199 -16.42 -35.03 3.32
CA ASP A 199 -17.40 -35.75 2.52
C ASP A 199 -17.49 -35.17 1.10
N GLU A 200 -18.33 -35.78 0.26
CA GLU A 200 -18.61 -35.34 -1.11
C GLU A 200 -19.30 -33.96 -1.18
N GLN A 201 -19.66 -33.36 -0.04
CA GLN A 201 -20.18 -31.98 0.01
C GLN A 201 -19.05 -30.95 0.10
N ASN A 202 -17.80 -31.39 0.27
CA ASN A 202 -16.65 -30.51 0.11
C ASN A 202 -16.36 -30.32 -1.39
N ILE A 203 -16.27 -29.07 -1.82
CA ILE A 203 -15.97 -28.69 -3.21
C ILE A 203 -14.66 -29.26 -3.75
N LEU A 204 -13.71 -29.61 -2.88
CA LEU A 204 -12.45 -30.24 -3.26
C LEU A 204 -12.60 -31.73 -3.65
N PHE A 205 -13.62 -32.40 -3.10
CA PHE A 205 -13.87 -33.84 -3.28
C PHE A 205 -15.16 -34.15 -4.06
N ALA A 206 -16.02 -33.14 -4.27
CA ALA A 206 -17.31 -33.31 -4.89
C ALA A 206 -17.17 -33.79 -6.36
N PRO A 207 -17.93 -34.83 -6.76
CA PRO A 207 -17.96 -35.26 -8.16
C PRO A 207 -18.58 -34.17 -9.04
N ILE A 208 -18.20 -34.16 -10.32
CA ILE A 208 -18.73 -33.22 -11.32
C ILE A 208 -20.26 -33.37 -11.39
N GLY A 209 -20.96 -32.25 -11.44
CA GLY A 209 -22.43 -32.18 -11.44
C GLY A 209 -23.07 -32.19 -10.04
N THR A 210 -22.28 -32.31 -8.97
CA THR A 210 -22.80 -32.24 -7.60
C THR A 210 -23.19 -30.81 -7.26
N THR A 211 -24.40 -30.65 -6.73
CA THR A 211 -24.92 -29.39 -6.20
C THR A 211 -24.55 -29.27 -4.72
N ILE A 212 -23.58 -28.41 -4.41
CA ILE A 212 -23.12 -28.16 -3.05
C ILE A 212 -23.93 -27.02 -2.46
N LYS A 213 -24.57 -27.24 -1.32
CA LYS A 213 -25.22 -26.17 -0.54
C LYS A 213 -24.17 -25.43 0.27
N LEU A 214 -24.16 -24.11 0.16
CA LEU A 214 -23.22 -23.27 0.90
C LEU A 214 -23.77 -22.96 2.30
N ASP A 215 -22.93 -23.05 3.33
CA ASP A 215 -23.26 -22.66 4.70
C ASP A 215 -23.18 -21.12 4.84
N ILE A 216 -24.03 -20.40 4.11
CA ILE A 216 -24.15 -18.96 4.27
C ILE A 216 -25.17 -18.71 5.40
N PRO A 217 -24.74 -18.20 6.57
CA PRO A 217 -25.69 -17.88 7.62
C PRO A 217 -26.72 -16.87 7.07
N PRO A 218 -28.02 -17.06 7.33
CA PRO A 218 -29.05 -16.16 6.83
C PRO A 218 -28.76 -14.75 7.33
N ASP A 219 -28.55 -13.82 6.40
CA ASP A 219 -28.17 -12.45 6.68
C ASP A 219 -29.28 -11.78 7.51
N THR A 220 -29.07 -11.65 8.82
CA THR A 220 -30.08 -11.18 9.78
C THR A 220 -30.39 -9.68 9.65
N THR A 221 -29.87 -9.01 8.63
CA THR A 221 -29.94 -7.56 8.47
C THR A 221 -31.14 -7.04 7.65
N LYS A 222 -32.03 -7.91 7.13
CA LYS A 222 -33.20 -7.48 6.31
C LYS A 222 -34.54 -8.09 6.72
N SER A 223 -34.91 -8.03 8.00
CA SER A 223 -36.30 -8.21 8.42
C SER A 223 -36.75 -7.11 9.39
N THR A 224 -36.86 -5.88 8.90
CA THR A 224 -37.82 -4.91 9.45
C THR A 224 -39.14 -5.08 8.71
N ALA A 225 -39.89 -6.11 9.11
CA ALA A 225 -41.29 -6.24 8.73
C ALA A 225 -42.08 -5.08 9.35
N SER A 226 -42.76 -4.35 8.47
CA SER A 226 -43.72 -3.28 8.75
C SER A 226 -44.77 -3.71 9.79
N VAL A 227 -44.57 -3.32 11.05
CA VAL A 227 -45.64 -3.29 12.06
C VAL A 227 -46.39 -1.97 11.90
N ARG A 228 -47.52 -2.06 11.20
CA ARG A 228 -48.51 -1.00 11.02
C ARG A 228 -49.19 -0.73 12.37
N SER A 229 -48.77 0.32 13.07
CA SER A 229 -49.44 0.81 14.28
C SER A 229 -50.47 1.88 13.90
N SER A 230 -51.74 1.53 14.11
CA SER A 230 -52.92 2.38 13.96
C SER A 230 -52.90 3.48 15.03
N ARG A 231 -52.64 4.74 14.67
CA ARG A 231 -52.85 5.88 15.57
C ARG A 231 -54.13 6.63 15.22
N SER A 232 -55.00 6.63 16.22
CA SER A 232 -56.31 7.26 16.32
C SER A 232 -56.34 8.72 15.88
N THR A 233 -57.34 9.02 15.07
CA THR A 233 -57.86 10.33 14.68
C THR A 233 -58.56 11.01 15.87
N ARG A 234 -58.14 12.23 16.21
CA ARG A 234 -58.98 13.21 16.92
C ARG A 234 -58.78 14.57 16.29
N SER A 235 -59.71 14.94 15.42
CA SER A 235 -59.84 16.26 14.82
C SER A 235 -60.67 17.18 15.72
N THR A 236 -60.22 18.42 15.84
CA THR A 236 -61.06 19.60 16.14
C THR A 236 -60.76 20.68 15.11
N PRO A 237 -61.74 21.50 14.68
CA PRO A 237 -61.61 22.34 13.50
C PRO A 237 -61.37 23.83 13.84
N ARG A 238 -60.54 24.48 13.02
CA ARG A 238 -60.49 25.92 12.72
C ARG A 238 -59.42 26.04 11.62
N GLY A 239 -59.71 26.40 10.37
CA GLY A 239 -60.52 27.52 9.93
C GLY A 239 -59.59 28.73 9.81
N VAL A 240 -59.23 29.08 8.57
CA VAL A 240 -58.91 30.42 8.01
C VAL A 240 -57.90 30.30 6.85
N ASP A 241 -58.48 30.49 5.66
CA ASP A 241 -58.06 31.26 4.48
C ASP A 241 -56.70 31.12 3.78
N ASN A 242 -56.86 30.85 2.47
CA ASN A 242 -55.95 31.02 1.35
C ASN A 242 -55.40 32.44 1.22
N SER A 243 -54.13 32.56 0.83
CA SER A 243 -53.74 33.37 -0.34
C SER A 243 -52.36 32.97 -0.86
N ASP A 244 -52.33 32.71 -2.17
CA ASP A 244 -51.27 32.88 -3.16
C ASP A 244 -49.82 33.04 -2.71
N VAL A 245 -48.93 32.15 -3.18
CA VAL A 245 -47.73 32.52 -3.98
C VAL A 245 -47.32 31.32 -4.87
N ARG A 246 -47.43 31.52 -6.18
CA ARG A 246 -46.72 30.75 -7.22
C ARG A 246 -45.20 30.95 -7.05
N SER A 247 -44.44 29.88 -6.89
CA SER A 247 -43.09 29.80 -7.48
C SER A 247 -42.74 28.35 -7.82
N VAL A 248 -42.74 28.08 -9.12
CA VAL A 248 -42.23 26.85 -9.72
C VAL A 248 -40.71 26.92 -9.61
N THR A 249 -40.13 26.06 -8.77
CA THR A 249 -38.70 25.74 -8.83
C THR A 249 -38.59 24.24 -9.02
N SER A 250 -38.47 23.81 -10.28
CA SER A 250 -38.13 22.44 -10.66
C SER A 250 -36.74 22.12 -10.13
N ARG A 251 -36.71 21.47 -8.96
CA ARG A 251 -35.50 20.95 -8.33
C ARG A 251 -35.08 19.72 -9.12
N ALA A 252 -34.10 19.88 -10.00
CA ALA A 252 -33.38 18.78 -10.62
C ALA A 252 -32.67 17.98 -9.51
N THR A 253 -33.29 16.89 -9.08
CA THR A 253 -32.60 15.84 -8.36
C THR A 253 -31.63 15.19 -9.33
N THR A 254 -30.34 15.51 -9.19
CA THR A 254 -29.24 14.73 -9.75
C THR A 254 -29.35 13.32 -9.19
N ALA A 255 -29.99 12.44 -9.95
CA ALA A 255 -29.88 11.01 -9.73
C ALA A 255 -28.40 10.67 -9.84
N VAL A 256 -27.84 10.15 -8.77
CA VAL A 256 -26.50 9.55 -8.79
C VAL A 256 -26.62 8.36 -9.73
N GLU A 257 -26.10 8.52 -10.95
CA GLU A 257 -26.00 7.47 -11.95
C GLU A 257 -25.08 6.41 -11.33
N GLU A 258 -25.65 5.31 -10.86
CA GLU A 258 -24.87 4.17 -10.37
C GLU A 258 -24.00 3.69 -11.54
N GLU A 259 -22.68 3.77 -11.36
CA GLU A 259 -21.72 3.29 -12.34
C GLU A 259 -21.97 1.80 -12.60
N SER A 260 -22.48 1.48 -13.78
CA SER A 260 -22.68 0.09 -14.19
C SER A 260 -21.34 -0.66 -14.12
N PRO A 261 -21.31 -1.92 -13.64
CA PRO A 261 -20.10 -2.75 -13.62
C PRO A 261 -19.41 -2.83 -14.99
N GLU A 262 -20.16 -2.72 -16.09
CA GLU A 262 -19.60 -2.66 -17.44
C GLU A 262 -18.79 -1.39 -17.70
N SER A 263 -19.21 -0.26 -17.13
CA SER A 263 -18.47 1.00 -17.25
C SER A 263 -17.13 0.94 -16.53
N MET A 264 -17.07 0.29 -15.37
CA MET A 264 -15.82 0.04 -14.65
C MET A 264 -14.90 -0.93 -15.42
N ALA A 265 -15.46 -2.03 -15.95
CA ALA A 265 -14.69 -2.99 -16.77
C ALA A 265 -14.10 -2.31 -18.02
N ARG A 266 -14.87 -1.44 -18.67
CA ARG A 266 -14.39 -0.61 -19.79
C ARG A 266 -13.27 0.33 -19.37
N GLN A 267 -13.41 1.01 -18.23
CA GLN A 267 -12.41 1.95 -17.75
C GLN A 267 -11.10 1.24 -17.40
N GLN A 268 -11.18 0.04 -16.82
CA GLN A 268 -10.02 -0.81 -16.56
C GLN A 268 -9.32 -1.25 -17.85
N LEU A 269 -10.06 -1.76 -18.83
CA LEU A 269 -9.48 -2.17 -20.13
C LEU A 269 -8.82 -1.00 -20.86
N LEU A 270 -9.38 0.22 -20.76
CA LEU A 270 -8.77 1.41 -21.34
C LEU A 270 -7.45 1.79 -20.65
N ALA A 271 -7.37 1.65 -19.32
CA ALA A 271 -6.15 1.90 -18.57
C ALA A 271 -5.06 0.88 -18.94
N GLU A 272 -5.39 -0.42 -18.93
CA GLU A 272 -4.46 -1.49 -19.33
C GLU A 272 -3.99 -1.33 -20.78
N LEU A 273 -4.89 -0.91 -21.69
CA LEU A 273 -4.56 -0.67 -23.09
C LEU A 273 -3.57 0.51 -23.27
N GLN A 274 -3.70 1.57 -22.47
CA GLN A 274 -2.77 2.70 -22.50
C GLN A 274 -1.39 2.29 -21.98
N GLU A 275 -1.35 1.53 -20.88
CA GLU A 275 -0.11 1.03 -20.29
C GLU A 275 0.63 0.08 -21.24
N ALA A 276 -0.06 -0.92 -21.79
CA ALA A 276 0.51 -1.86 -22.75
C ALA A 276 1.02 -1.15 -24.03
N SER A 277 0.35 -0.08 -24.46
CA SER A 277 0.79 0.74 -25.60
C SER A 277 2.06 1.55 -25.28
N ALA A 278 2.16 2.11 -24.09
CA ALA A 278 3.38 2.80 -23.64
C ALA A 278 4.57 1.84 -23.53
N LEU A 279 4.37 0.65 -22.93
CA LEU A 279 5.41 -0.38 -22.82
C LEU A 279 5.84 -0.93 -24.18
N MET A 280 4.91 -1.05 -25.14
CA MET A 280 5.23 -1.38 -26.53
C MET A 280 6.13 -0.32 -27.19
N ALA A 281 5.89 0.96 -26.92
CA ALA A 281 6.67 2.06 -27.48
C ALA A 281 8.07 2.19 -26.85
N GLU A 282 8.20 1.84 -25.56
CA GLU A 282 9.46 1.89 -24.81
C GLU A 282 10.32 0.62 -24.95
N SER A 283 9.76 -0.44 -25.53
CA SER A 283 10.47 -1.72 -25.70
C SER A 283 11.67 -1.59 -26.63
N VAL A 284 12.87 -1.82 -26.07
CA VAL A 284 14.15 -1.78 -26.81
C VAL A 284 14.38 -3.06 -27.62
N THR A 285 13.83 -4.19 -27.17
CA THR A 285 13.98 -5.49 -27.85
C THR A 285 12.78 -5.79 -28.75
N PRO A 286 13.01 -6.39 -29.94
CA PRO A 286 11.93 -6.74 -30.86
C PRO A 286 10.98 -7.80 -30.28
N GLU A 287 11.47 -8.69 -29.41
CA GLU A 287 10.67 -9.71 -28.73
C GLU A 287 9.68 -9.07 -27.74
N ALA A 288 10.14 -8.11 -26.91
CA ALA A 288 9.28 -7.40 -25.98
C ALA A 288 8.23 -6.56 -26.72
N ALA A 289 8.63 -5.87 -27.80
CA ALA A 289 7.71 -5.13 -28.65
C ALA A 289 6.64 -6.04 -29.28
N GLN A 290 7.01 -7.26 -29.71
CA GLN A 290 6.05 -8.24 -30.22
C GLN A 290 5.11 -8.79 -29.16
N PHE A 291 5.60 -9.02 -27.94
CA PHE A 291 4.78 -9.44 -26.80
C PHE A 291 3.71 -8.39 -26.48
N TRP A 292 4.11 -7.13 -26.28
CA TRP A 292 3.17 -6.04 -25.97
C TRP A 292 2.21 -5.76 -27.11
N LYS A 293 2.64 -5.91 -28.37
CA LYS A 293 1.75 -5.84 -29.53
C LYS A 293 0.64 -6.89 -29.48
N LYS A 294 0.94 -8.13 -29.07
CA LYS A 294 -0.08 -9.18 -28.92
C LYS A 294 -1.07 -8.81 -27.81
N GLN A 295 -0.57 -8.29 -26.69
CA GLN A 295 -1.39 -7.85 -25.56
C GLN A 295 -2.32 -6.69 -25.95
N VAL A 296 -1.81 -5.68 -26.66
CA VAL A 296 -2.61 -4.54 -27.15
C VAL A 296 -3.75 -5.03 -28.06
N VAL A 297 -3.49 -5.98 -28.98
CA VAL A 297 -4.53 -6.55 -29.85
C VAL A 297 -5.59 -7.32 -29.06
N GLU A 298 -5.20 -8.08 -28.04
CA GLU A 298 -6.15 -8.80 -27.19
C GLU A 298 -7.07 -7.82 -26.42
N LEU A 299 -6.50 -6.79 -25.81
CA LEU A 299 -7.25 -5.75 -25.09
C LEU A 299 -8.19 -4.98 -26.02
N GLN A 300 -7.76 -4.67 -27.24
CA GLN A 300 -8.62 -4.07 -28.27
C GLN A 300 -9.82 -4.96 -28.63
N ASN A 301 -9.61 -6.27 -28.72
CA ASN A 301 -10.68 -7.23 -29.03
C ASN A 301 -11.67 -7.34 -27.86
N LYS A 302 -11.19 -7.38 -26.61
CA LYS A 302 -12.05 -7.36 -25.41
C LYS A 302 -12.90 -6.08 -25.35
N LEU A 303 -12.29 -4.93 -25.64
CA LEU A 303 -13.00 -3.65 -25.67
C LEU A 303 -14.08 -3.60 -26.76
N LYS A 304 -13.81 -4.17 -27.95
CA LYS A 304 -14.80 -4.30 -29.04
C LYS A 304 -15.95 -5.24 -28.65
N ALA A 305 -15.66 -6.35 -27.98
CA ALA A 305 -16.70 -7.28 -27.51
C ALA A 305 -17.65 -6.60 -26.50
N LEU A 306 -17.13 -5.83 -25.54
CA LEU A 306 -17.94 -5.04 -24.62
C LEU A 306 -18.77 -3.95 -25.30
N GLN A 307 -18.26 -3.35 -26.38
CA GLN A 307 -19.04 -2.39 -27.16
C GLN A 307 -20.18 -3.05 -27.94
N GLN A 308 -19.98 -4.29 -28.40
CA GLN A 308 -21.01 -5.06 -29.08
C GLN A 308 -22.10 -5.50 -28.11
N SER A 309 -21.75 -6.00 -26.92
CA SER A 309 -22.73 -6.36 -25.89
C SER A 309 -23.60 -5.15 -25.50
N GLU A 310 -22.98 -3.99 -25.25
CA GLU A 310 -23.74 -2.76 -24.96
C GLU A 310 -24.64 -2.31 -26.13
N ALA A 311 -24.21 -2.51 -27.38
CA ALA A 311 -25.02 -2.17 -28.54
C ALA A 311 -26.23 -3.10 -28.68
N GLU A 312 -26.08 -4.39 -28.35
CA GLU A 312 -27.16 -5.37 -28.31
C GLU A 312 -28.17 -5.04 -27.21
N GLU A 313 -27.70 -4.71 -26.00
CA GLU A 313 -28.58 -4.31 -24.89
C GLU A 313 -29.31 -2.99 -25.17
N ARG A 314 -28.62 -2.00 -25.76
CA ARG A 314 -29.24 -0.73 -26.19
C ARG A 314 -30.19 -0.88 -27.37
N SER A 315 -30.11 -1.95 -28.15
CA SER A 315 -31.10 -2.21 -29.19
C SER A 315 -32.48 -2.58 -28.61
N VAL A 316 -32.50 -3.04 -27.36
CA VAL A 316 -33.71 -3.43 -26.61
C VAL A 316 -34.22 -2.28 -25.73
N ALA A 317 -33.34 -1.42 -25.22
CA ALA A 317 -33.69 -0.26 -24.40
C ALA A 317 -33.73 1.04 -25.24
N SER A 318 -34.89 1.71 -25.27
CA SER A 318 -35.15 2.92 -26.06
C SER A 318 -34.03 3.99 -26.01
N LYS A 319 -33.64 4.48 -27.19
CA LYS A 319 -32.58 5.47 -27.45
C LYS A 319 -32.61 6.69 -26.52
N SER A 320 -31.59 6.80 -25.66
CA SER A 320 -31.23 8.06 -25.00
C SER A 320 -29.71 8.24 -24.96
N VAL A 321 -29.34 9.50 -24.90
CA VAL A 321 -28.07 10.19 -25.18
C VAL A 321 -26.87 9.68 -24.36
N HIS A 322 -25.79 9.24 -25.05
CA HIS A 322 -24.40 9.21 -24.54
C HIS A 322 -23.40 9.20 -25.71
N THR A 323 -22.96 10.38 -26.18
CA THR A 323 -22.07 10.55 -27.36
C THR A 323 -20.63 10.94 -27.03
N ALA A 324 -20.32 11.42 -25.81
CA ALA A 324 -19.01 12.01 -25.50
C ALA A 324 -17.90 10.97 -25.24
N ASN A 325 -18.18 9.89 -24.50
CA ASN A 325 -17.15 8.91 -24.13
C ASN A 325 -16.71 7.99 -25.30
N THR A 326 -17.57 7.84 -26.31
CA THR A 326 -17.28 7.03 -27.51
C THR A 326 -16.18 7.66 -28.37
N ALA A 327 -16.08 8.99 -28.41
CA ALA A 327 -15.11 9.71 -29.22
C ALA A 327 -13.66 9.47 -28.75
N ASN A 328 -13.41 9.56 -27.43
CA ASN A 328 -12.09 9.35 -26.85
C ASN A 328 -11.60 7.90 -27.06
N THR A 329 -12.51 6.93 -26.93
CA THR A 329 -12.20 5.52 -27.13
C THR A 329 -11.81 5.23 -28.58
N ALA A 330 -12.54 5.80 -29.54
CA ALA A 330 -12.25 5.65 -30.97
C ALA A 330 -10.90 6.28 -31.36
N GLN A 331 -10.53 7.41 -30.74
CA GLN A 331 -9.24 8.06 -30.99
C GLN A 331 -8.07 7.19 -30.51
N LEU A 332 -8.15 6.63 -29.30
CA LEU A 332 -7.11 5.76 -28.74
C LEU A 332 -6.92 4.49 -29.59
N LEU A 333 -8.00 3.87 -30.04
CA LEU A 333 -7.94 2.70 -30.93
C LEU A 333 -7.21 3.02 -32.24
N LYS A 334 -7.51 4.19 -32.84
CA LYS A 334 -6.88 4.66 -34.08
C LYS A 334 -5.39 4.96 -33.91
N GLU A 335 -4.98 5.47 -32.75
CA GLU A 335 -3.58 5.72 -32.44
C GLU A 335 -2.79 4.41 -32.28
N ASN A 336 -3.35 3.44 -31.57
CA ASN A 336 -2.75 2.10 -31.43
C ASN A 336 -2.64 1.38 -32.78
N GLU A 337 -3.64 1.49 -33.65
CA GLU A 337 -3.57 0.93 -35.01
C GLU A 337 -2.41 1.55 -35.83
N ARG A 338 -2.17 2.87 -35.68
CA ARG A 338 -1.02 3.54 -36.32
C ARG A 338 0.31 3.04 -35.76
N LEU A 339 0.41 2.86 -34.44
CA LEU A 339 1.63 2.37 -33.80
C LEU A 339 1.95 0.93 -34.26
N ILE A 340 0.93 0.06 -34.26
CA ILE A 340 1.02 -1.32 -34.78
C ILE A 340 1.42 -1.35 -36.26
N ALA A 341 0.90 -0.43 -37.08
CA ALA A 341 1.25 -0.32 -38.49
C ALA A 341 2.69 0.16 -38.71
N SER A 342 3.19 1.10 -37.89
CA SER A 342 4.57 1.59 -37.97
C SER A 342 5.59 0.48 -37.68
N LEU A 343 5.32 -0.39 -36.72
CA LEU A 343 6.15 -1.56 -36.39
C LEU A 343 6.20 -2.57 -37.55
N LYS A 344 5.12 -2.73 -38.32
CA LYS A 344 5.12 -3.61 -39.51
C LYS A 344 6.03 -3.09 -40.63
N GLN A 345 6.33 -1.80 -40.66
CA GLN A 345 7.15 -1.19 -41.71
C GLN A 345 8.66 -1.25 -41.40
N GLY A 346 9.08 -1.81 -40.26
CA GLY A 346 10.49 -1.90 -39.88
C GLY A 346 11.18 -0.54 -39.64
N LYS A 347 10.43 0.57 -39.73
CA LYS A 347 10.92 1.93 -39.47
C LYS A 347 10.89 2.18 -37.96
N GLY A 348 11.94 1.74 -37.27
CA GLY A 348 12.08 1.97 -35.83
C GLY A 348 13.24 1.22 -35.19
N TYR A 349 13.73 0.17 -35.85
CA TYR A 349 14.92 -0.54 -35.41
C TYR A 349 16.16 0.02 -36.12
N VAL A 350 17.04 0.69 -35.38
CA VAL A 350 18.39 1.04 -35.84
C VAL A 350 19.30 -0.09 -35.38
N GLU A 351 19.71 -0.94 -36.31
CA GLU A 351 20.63 -2.05 -36.07
C GLU A 351 22.01 -1.50 -35.66
N PRO A 352 22.57 -1.91 -34.51
CA PRO A 352 23.90 -1.45 -34.09
C PRO A 352 24.95 -1.88 -35.10
N THR A 353 25.68 -0.91 -35.65
CA THR A 353 26.70 -1.17 -36.67
C THR A 353 27.90 -1.88 -36.03
N MET A 354 28.33 -3.01 -36.61
CA MET A 354 29.37 -3.94 -36.13
C MET A 354 30.80 -3.37 -35.93
N ALA A 355 31.00 -2.05 -35.95
CA ALA A 355 32.33 -1.44 -36.00
C ALA A 355 33.07 -1.34 -34.64
N ASP A 356 32.41 -1.59 -33.50
CA ASP A 356 33.01 -1.44 -32.15
C ASP A 356 33.37 -2.78 -31.47
N TYR A 357 33.69 -3.81 -32.24
CA TYR A 357 34.04 -5.14 -31.70
C TYR A 357 35.49 -5.20 -31.20
N VAL A 358 35.71 -4.91 -29.92
CA VAL A 358 36.96 -5.23 -29.21
C VAL A 358 36.92 -6.71 -28.76
N PRO A 359 37.89 -7.54 -29.14
CA PRO A 359 37.88 -8.97 -28.80
C PRO A 359 38.20 -9.22 -27.31
N PRO A 360 37.70 -10.33 -26.73
CA PRO A 360 37.80 -10.61 -25.30
C PRO A 360 39.18 -11.10 -24.87
N PHE A 361 39.60 -10.65 -23.69
CA PHE A 361 40.80 -11.11 -22.98
C PHE A 361 40.72 -12.59 -22.61
N THR A 362 41.82 -13.31 -22.83
CA THR A 362 42.01 -14.69 -22.37
C THR A 362 42.51 -14.70 -20.92
N PRO A 363 41.93 -15.51 -20.02
CA PRO A 363 42.37 -15.59 -18.64
C PRO A 363 43.56 -16.56 -18.50
N THR A 364 44.74 -16.05 -18.16
CA THR A 364 45.88 -16.85 -17.67
C THR A 364 45.70 -17.16 -16.19
N GLY A 365 45.57 -18.45 -15.88
CA GLY A 365 45.50 -18.97 -14.52
C GLY A 365 46.82 -18.84 -13.78
N HIS A 366 46.74 -18.30 -12.56
CA HIS A 366 47.73 -18.50 -11.51
C HIS A 366 46.98 -18.85 -10.22
N ILE A 367 47.08 -20.10 -9.79
CA ILE A 367 46.69 -20.53 -8.45
C ILE A 367 47.80 -20.03 -7.53
N SER A 368 47.50 -18.99 -6.75
CA SER A 368 48.39 -18.45 -5.73
C SER A 368 47.66 -18.38 -4.38
N GLU A 369 48.21 -19.14 -3.44
CA GLU A 369 48.25 -18.98 -1.98
C GLU A 369 47.13 -18.19 -1.29
N THR A 370 46.45 -18.87 -0.35
CA THR A 370 45.39 -18.33 0.51
C THR A 370 45.84 -17.06 1.25
N PRO A 371 45.32 -15.88 0.89
CA PRO A 371 45.66 -14.63 1.57
C PRO A 371 44.96 -14.57 2.92
N LYS A 372 45.65 -14.02 3.92
CA LYS A 372 45.05 -13.63 5.20
C LYS A 372 43.88 -12.68 4.94
N VAL A 373 42.66 -13.17 5.19
CA VAL A 373 41.40 -12.45 4.97
C VAL A 373 41.38 -11.20 5.85
N ASN A 374 41.37 -10.03 5.21
CA ASN A 374 41.16 -8.76 5.89
C ASN A 374 39.67 -8.71 6.32
N PRO A 375 39.34 -8.51 7.60
CA PRO A 375 37.96 -8.60 8.09
C PRO A 375 36.98 -7.56 7.50
N ASN A 376 37.45 -6.63 6.67
CA ASN A 376 36.64 -5.60 6.01
C ASN A 376 36.36 -5.84 4.51
N THR A 377 36.70 -7.01 3.97
CA THR A 377 36.42 -7.33 2.56
C THR A 377 34.99 -7.89 2.42
N PHE A 378 34.10 -7.15 1.75
CA PHE A 378 32.76 -7.63 1.43
C PHE A 378 32.84 -8.87 0.53
N PRO A 379 31.95 -9.87 0.70
CA PRO A 379 31.90 -11.00 -0.20
C PRO A 379 31.66 -10.50 -1.63
N THR A 380 32.45 -10.98 -2.59
CA THR A 380 32.28 -10.71 -4.02
C THR A 380 31.56 -11.87 -4.67
N VAL A 381 30.65 -11.57 -5.60
CA VAL A 381 29.90 -12.56 -6.37
C VAL A 381 30.01 -12.24 -7.86
N GLU A 382 30.02 -13.28 -8.67
CA GLU A 382 29.96 -13.16 -10.13
C GLU A 382 28.49 -13.05 -10.55
N VAL A 383 28.17 -12.02 -11.31
CA VAL A 383 26.82 -11.70 -11.77
C VAL A 383 26.82 -11.67 -13.28
N VAL A 384 25.84 -12.35 -13.90
CA VAL A 384 25.65 -12.32 -15.35
C VAL A 384 24.73 -11.15 -15.68
N ALA A 385 25.17 -10.24 -16.54
CA ALA A 385 24.37 -9.08 -16.92
C ALA A 385 23.18 -9.51 -17.82
N PRO A 386 21.94 -9.11 -17.51
CA PRO A 386 20.77 -9.47 -18.33
C PRO A 386 20.75 -8.71 -19.67
N ALA A 387 21.32 -7.52 -19.71
CA ALA A 387 21.34 -6.63 -20.87
C ALA A 387 22.68 -5.89 -20.95
N ASP A 388 22.86 -5.08 -22.01
CA ASP A 388 23.96 -4.12 -22.07
C ASP A 388 23.68 -3.00 -21.05
N LEU A 389 24.52 -2.89 -20.02
CA LEU A 389 24.34 -1.96 -18.91
C LEU A 389 25.52 -0.98 -18.83
N PRO A 390 25.27 0.33 -18.66
CA PRO A 390 26.34 1.31 -18.53
C PRO A 390 27.07 1.16 -17.17
N GLY A 391 28.33 1.58 -17.13
CA GLY A 391 29.12 1.55 -15.89
C GLY A 391 28.47 2.35 -14.76
N GLY A 392 28.51 1.82 -13.54
CA GLY A 392 27.89 2.40 -12.35
C GLY A 392 26.38 2.11 -12.20
N TYR A 393 25.75 1.47 -13.18
CA TYR A 393 24.36 1.02 -13.05
C TYR A 393 24.22 -0.04 -11.96
N MET A 394 23.13 0.00 -11.19
CA MET A 394 22.85 -0.97 -10.13
C MET A 394 21.55 -1.73 -10.42
N PHE A 395 21.54 -3.04 -10.20
CA PHE A 395 20.33 -3.86 -10.37
C PHE A 395 20.23 -4.95 -9.30
N GLU A 396 19.02 -5.44 -9.05
CA GLU A 396 18.77 -6.54 -8.13
C GLU A 396 19.17 -7.87 -8.77
N ALA A 397 20.01 -8.63 -8.07
CA ALA A 397 20.42 -9.97 -8.48
C ALA A 397 20.15 -10.94 -7.32
N GLU A 398 19.81 -12.19 -7.65
CA GLU A 398 19.50 -13.21 -6.67
C GLU A 398 20.50 -14.36 -6.76
N ILE A 399 21.07 -14.75 -5.61
CA ILE A 399 21.97 -15.90 -5.51
C ILE A 399 21.63 -16.68 -4.25
N HIS A 400 21.40 -18.00 -4.39
CA HIS A 400 21.02 -18.87 -3.27
C HIS A 400 19.83 -18.34 -2.43
N ASN A 401 18.74 -17.89 -3.07
CA ASN A 401 17.58 -17.28 -2.40
C ASN A 401 17.88 -15.99 -1.62
N LYS A 402 19.02 -15.34 -1.89
CA LYS A 402 19.38 -14.04 -1.32
C LYS A 402 19.51 -13.00 -2.42
N ARG A 403 18.64 -12.00 -2.36
CA ARG A 403 18.68 -10.83 -3.22
C ARG A 403 19.74 -9.84 -2.73
N PHE A 404 20.54 -9.30 -3.64
CA PHE A 404 21.55 -8.28 -3.39
C PHE A 404 21.57 -7.25 -4.53
N LEU A 405 22.12 -6.06 -4.29
CA LEU A 405 22.27 -5.04 -5.33
C LEU A 405 23.64 -5.21 -6.01
N ALA A 406 23.64 -5.64 -7.28
CA ALA A 406 24.85 -5.71 -8.11
C ALA A 406 25.19 -4.33 -8.68
N THR A 407 26.46 -3.94 -8.71
CA THR A 407 26.92 -2.67 -9.33
C THR A 407 27.80 -2.98 -10.52
N VAL A 408 27.43 -2.45 -11.69
CA VAL A 408 28.16 -2.62 -12.95
C VAL A 408 29.49 -1.88 -12.88
N PRO A 409 30.63 -2.51 -13.25
CA PRO A 409 31.94 -1.88 -13.23
C PRO A 409 32.05 -0.69 -14.19
N ASP A 410 33.01 0.19 -13.93
CA ASP A 410 33.35 1.29 -14.83
C ASP A 410 33.68 0.75 -16.23
N GLY A 411 33.05 1.32 -17.25
CA GLY A 411 33.13 0.82 -18.63
C GLY A 411 31.91 0.02 -19.10
N GLY A 412 30.98 -0.33 -18.19
CA GLY A 412 29.77 -1.06 -18.53
C GLY A 412 29.99 -2.54 -18.76
N VAL A 413 28.91 -3.26 -19.02
CA VAL A 413 28.90 -4.71 -19.29
C VAL A 413 27.93 -5.01 -20.43
N LYS A 414 28.24 -6.02 -21.24
CA LYS A 414 27.34 -6.50 -22.30
C LYS A 414 26.37 -7.56 -21.78
N SER A 415 25.24 -7.73 -22.44
CA SER A 415 24.28 -8.82 -22.15
C SER A 415 24.99 -10.18 -22.17
N GLY A 416 24.75 -10.99 -21.13
CA GLY A 416 25.40 -12.28 -20.91
C GLY A 416 26.83 -12.19 -20.37
N GLN A 417 27.43 -11.01 -20.24
CA GLN A 417 28.76 -10.86 -19.66
C GLN A 417 28.70 -11.09 -18.15
N THR A 418 29.54 -12.02 -17.67
CA THR A 418 29.76 -12.19 -16.24
C THR A 418 30.74 -11.13 -15.75
N PHE A 419 30.38 -10.45 -14.65
CA PHE A 419 31.25 -9.48 -13.98
C PHE A 419 31.23 -9.69 -12.47
N THR A 420 32.33 -9.36 -11.81
CA THR A 420 32.41 -9.45 -10.35
C THR A 420 31.77 -8.21 -9.73
N SER A 421 30.74 -8.40 -8.92
CA SER A 421 30.15 -7.36 -8.08
C SER A 421 30.42 -7.65 -6.61
N THR A 422 30.70 -6.62 -5.82
CA THR A 422 30.62 -6.77 -4.36
C THR A 422 29.18 -7.06 -3.98
N MET A 423 28.96 -8.14 -3.23
CA MET A 423 27.68 -8.58 -2.73
C MET A 423 27.25 -7.61 -1.63
N GLN A 424 26.63 -6.53 -2.07
CA GLN A 424 25.95 -5.60 -1.19
C GLN A 424 24.61 -6.23 -0.84
N ASP A 425 24.65 -7.11 0.17
CA ASP A 425 23.48 -7.72 0.81
C ASP A 425 22.37 -6.64 0.85
N ILE A 426 21.17 -6.86 0.29
CA ILE A 426 20.06 -5.87 0.35
C ILE A 426 19.64 -5.57 1.81
N LYS A 427 20.25 -6.26 2.78
CA LYS A 427 20.37 -5.77 4.17
C LYS A 427 21.02 -4.37 4.28
N LYS A 428 21.55 -3.83 3.18
CA LYS A 428 22.14 -2.50 3.01
C LYS A 428 21.07 -1.42 2.94
N LYS A 429 20.79 -0.83 4.11
CA LYS A 429 20.40 0.58 4.25
C LYS A 429 19.24 1.06 3.36
N THR A 430 18.26 0.23 3.01
CA THR A 430 16.90 0.77 3.10
C THR A 430 16.82 1.29 4.52
N VAL A 431 16.59 2.58 4.70
CA VAL A 431 16.45 3.06 6.07
C VAL A 431 15.09 2.60 6.54
N GLY A 432 15.03 1.31 6.85
CA GLY A 432 13.82 0.58 7.13
C GLY A 432 13.05 1.37 8.15
N ILE A 433 11.82 1.67 7.80
CA ILE A 433 10.84 2.08 8.77
C ILE A 433 10.83 0.95 9.81
N PRO A 434 11.20 1.21 11.07
CA PRO A 434 11.33 0.14 12.04
C PRO A 434 9.96 -0.51 12.25
N SER A 435 9.86 -1.81 12.00
CA SER A 435 8.63 -2.56 12.24
C SER A 435 8.46 -2.83 13.74
N GLY A 436 7.22 -2.91 14.22
CA GLY A 436 6.95 -3.26 15.62
C GLY A 436 7.08 -2.12 16.63
N ARG A 437 7.76 -1.01 16.29
CA ARG A 437 7.96 0.13 17.21
C ARG A 437 8.17 1.45 16.49
N TRP A 438 7.83 2.55 17.18
CA TRP A 438 8.24 3.88 16.72
C TRP A 438 9.76 4.00 16.67
N ARG A 439 10.29 4.74 15.68
CA ARG A 439 11.74 4.94 15.51
C ARG A 439 12.34 5.67 16.71
N ASP A 440 11.63 6.68 17.17
CA ASP A 440 12.02 7.54 18.27
C ASP A 440 10.83 7.74 19.22
N GLY A 441 11.10 8.09 20.48
CA GLY A 441 10.08 8.50 21.43
C GLY A 441 9.45 9.85 21.07
N LEU A 442 8.33 10.20 21.72
CA LEU A 442 7.66 11.48 21.51
C LEU A 442 8.51 12.69 21.90
N MET A 443 9.42 12.54 22.86
CA MET A 443 10.29 13.61 23.35
C MET A 443 11.63 13.70 22.60
N ASP A 444 11.94 12.75 21.73
CA ASP A 444 13.20 12.69 20.99
C ASP A 444 13.23 13.61 19.77
N ILE A 445 12.27 14.52 19.63
CA ILE A 445 12.10 15.35 18.42
C ILE A 445 13.32 16.22 18.10
N PHE A 446 14.15 16.55 19.10
CA PHE A 446 15.33 17.40 18.95
C PHE A 446 16.63 16.65 18.62
N LYS A 447 16.58 15.33 18.36
CA LYS A 447 17.78 14.52 18.10
C LYS A 447 18.63 15.01 16.92
N HIS A 448 18.03 15.64 15.91
CA HIS A 448 18.74 16.23 14.75
C HIS A 448 18.90 17.76 14.87
N GLY A 449 18.74 18.32 16.08
CA GLY A 449 18.81 19.75 16.35
C GLY A 449 17.46 20.46 16.39
N LYS A 450 17.42 21.60 17.08
CA LYS A 450 16.21 22.42 17.29
C LYS A 450 15.73 23.13 16.03
N THR A 451 16.65 23.40 15.11
CA THR A 451 16.40 24.07 13.82
C THR A 451 16.12 23.10 12.68
N HIS A 452 16.01 21.80 12.96
CA HIS A 452 15.72 20.81 11.95
C HIS A 452 14.38 21.12 11.26
N PRO A 453 14.28 21.09 9.91
CA PRO A 453 13.09 21.55 9.18
C PRO A 453 11.79 20.89 9.64
N LEU A 454 11.84 19.58 9.91
CA LEU A 454 10.68 18.84 10.43
C LEU A 454 10.20 19.39 11.77
N VAL A 455 11.11 19.68 12.71
CA VAL A 455 10.75 20.22 14.03
C VAL A 455 10.12 21.59 13.85
N VAL A 456 10.76 22.47 13.09
CA VAL A 456 10.28 23.83 12.83
C VAL A 456 8.88 23.80 12.21
N TYR A 457 8.64 22.97 11.18
CA TYR A 457 7.30 22.87 10.59
C TYR A 457 6.28 22.19 11.49
N SER A 458 6.66 21.19 12.30
CA SER A 458 5.72 20.58 13.24
C SER A 458 5.16 21.59 14.24
N PHE A 459 5.91 22.64 14.60
CA PHE A 459 5.43 23.72 15.47
C PHE A 459 4.77 24.88 14.71
N LEU A 460 5.38 25.36 13.62
CA LEU A 460 4.91 26.57 12.93
C LEU A 460 3.82 26.30 11.90
N CYS A 461 3.90 25.16 11.20
CA CYS A 461 2.95 24.80 10.14
C CYS A 461 2.61 23.29 10.18
N PRO A 462 1.97 22.80 11.27
CA PRO A 462 1.68 21.37 11.44
C PRO A 462 1.03 20.71 10.21
N PRO A 463 0.06 21.34 9.50
CA PRO A 463 -0.58 20.71 8.34
C PRO A 463 0.40 20.47 7.18
N ILE A 464 1.37 21.36 6.99
CA ILE A 464 2.40 21.23 5.95
C ILE A 464 3.32 20.04 6.29
N ALA A 465 3.83 19.97 7.53
CA ALA A 465 4.65 18.83 7.95
C ALA A 465 3.88 17.50 7.83
N LEU A 466 2.60 17.50 8.18
CA LEU A 466 1.72 16.33 8.02
C LEU A 466 1.54 15.93 6.55
N ALA A 467 1.36 16.90 5.64
CA ALA A 467 1.28 16.65 4.21
C ALA A 467 2.55 15.98 3.65
N GLN A 468 3.74 16.38 4.13
CA GLN A 468 5.01 15.74 3.75
C GLN A 468 5.07 14.29 4.20
N ILE A 469 4.54 13.98 5.38
CA ILE A 469 4.48 12.62 5.92
C ILE A 469 3.51 11.76 5.10
N MET A 470 2.29 12.27 4.86
CA MET A 470 1.28 11.56 4.09
C MET A 470 1.76 11.29 2.67
N THR A 471 2.40 12.26 2.01
CA THR A 471 2.99 12.07 0.68
C THR A 471 4.00 10.91 0.69
N ARG A 472 4.94 10.90 1.65
CA ARG A 472 5.99 9.86 1.72
C ARG A 472 5.42 8.46 1.92
N MET A 473 4.26 8.36 2.56
CA MET A 473 3.58 7.09 2.83
C MET A 473 2.56 6.69 1.77
N GLY A 474 2.34 7.53 0.75
CA GLY A 474 1.26 7.30 -0.23
C GLY A 474 -0.13 7.38 0.41
N PHE A 475 -0.32 8.25 1.39
CA PHE A 475 -1.60 8.48 2.05
C PHE A 475 -2.34 9.68 1.44
N ASP A 476 -3.67 9.62 1.46
CA ASP A 476 -4.56 10.72 1.11
C ASP A 476 -4.52 11.85 2.17
N PHE A 477 -5.20 12.97 1.90
CA PHE A 477 -5.31 14.11 2.83
C PHE A 477 -6.09 13.80 4.12
N ARG A 478 -6.66 12.59 4.24
CA ARG A 478 -7.36 12.08 5.43
C ARG A 478 -6.48 11.15 6.25
N GLY A 479 -5.26 10.86 5.78
CA GLY A 479 -4.30 9.97 6.41
C GLY A 479 -4.55 8.49 6.17
N LYS A 480 -5.32 8.12 5.14
CA LYS A 480 -5.56 6.72 4.73
C LYS A 480 -4.69 6.34 3.54
N PRO A 481 -4.36 5.05 3.33
CA PRO A 481 -3.71 4.59 2.11
C PRO A 481 -4.48 5.01 0.86
N ALA A 482 -3.81 5.66 -0.09
CA ALA A 482 -4.39 6.01 -1.37
C ALA A 482 -4.15 4.86 -2.37
N ASN A 483 -5.17 4.49 -3.15
CA ASN A 483 -5.06 3.41 -4.15
C ASN A 483 -4.20 3.82 -5.35
N VAL A 484 -4.11 5.13 -5.64
CA VAL A 484 -3.34 5.67 -6.76
C VAL A 484 -2.64 6.95 -6.31
N PRO A 485 -1.33 7.13 -6.58
CA PRO A 485 -0.65 8.38 -6.31
C PRO A 485 -1.21 9.48 -7.23
N GLU A 486 -2.09 10.32 -6.67
CA GLU A 486 -2.66 11.47 -7.38
C GLU A 486 -1.55 12.48 -7.71
N LYS A 487 -1.36 12.78 -9.00
CA LYS A 487 -0.43 13.80 -9.47
C LYS A 487 -1.12 15.17 -9.55
N GLY A 488 -0.35 16.25 -9.38
CA GLY A 488 -0.83 17.62 -9.60
C GLY A 488 -1.61 18.21 -8.42
N PHE A 489 -2.63 19.01 -8.71
CA PHE A 489 -3.40 19.76 -7.70
C PHE A 489 -4.19 18.87 -6.74
N TYR A 490 -4.58 17.68 -7.21
CA TYR A 490 -5.29 16.68 -6.40
C TYR A 490 -4.37 15.89 -5.48
N SER A 491 -3.05 15.96 -5.66
CA SER A 491 -2.09 15.36 -4.72
C SER A 491 -2.39 15.77 -3.27
N THR A 492 -2.05 14.90 -2.31
CA THR A 492 -2.22 15.18 -0.88
C THR A 492 -1.64 16.52 -0.46
N TRP A 493 -0.47 16.87 -1.01
CA TRP A 493 0.17 18.18 -0.81
C TRP A 493 -0.64 19.33 -1.39
N GLY A 494 -1.08 19.22 -2.65
CA GLY A 494 -1.90 20.22 -3.32
C GLY A 494 -3.23 20.47 -2.60
N THR A 495 -3.88 19.39 -2.16
CA THR A 495 -5.13 19.46 -1.39
C THR A 495 -4.92 20.16 -0.05
N ILE A 496 -3.87 19.82 0.71
CA ILE A 496 -3.59 20.48 2.01
C ILE A 496 -3.23 21.95 1.80
N LEU A 497 -2.44 22.29 0.78
CA LEU A 497 -2.15 23.69 0.44
C LEU A 497 -3.41 24.47 0.06
N SER A 498 -4.33 23.86 -0.69
CA SER A 498 -5.62 24.45 -1.04
C SER A 498 -6.48 24.73 0.20
N ILE A 499 -6.54 23.77 1.14
CA ILE A 499 -7.23 23.93 2.43
C ILE A 499 -6.63 25.09 3.24
N LEU A 500 -5.29 25.17 3.32
CA LEU A 500 -4.60 26.25 4.02
C LEU A 500 -4.81 27.61 3.38
N PHE A 501 -4.77 27.68 2.04
CA PHE A 501 -5.04 28.90 1.30
C PHE A 501 -6.47 29.39 1.54
N MET A 502 -7.46 28.49 1.43
CA MET A 502 -8.86 28.80 1.70
C MET A 502 -9.07 29.27 3.15
N TRP A 503 -8.44 28.61 4.12
CA TRP A 503 -8.50 29.03 5.53
C TRP A 503 -7.86 30.41 5.75
N GLY A 504 -6.67 30.65 5.18
CA GLY A 504 -6.00 31.94 5.28
C GLY A 504 -6.81 33.07 4.64
N PHE A 505 -7.37 32.81 3.46
CA PHE A 505 -8.26 33.74 2.76
C PHE A 505 -9.53 34.05 3.57
N THR A 506 -10.16 33.03 4.16
CA THR A 506 -11.35 33.22 5.01
C THR A 506 -11.03 34.05 6.26
N ASN A 507 -9.90 33.79 6.93
CA ASN A 507 -9.47 34.59 8.08
C ASN A 507 -9.13 36.02 7.69
N TYR A 508 -8.47 36.22 6.54
CA TYR A 508 -8.21 37.55 6.02
C TYR A 508 -9.50 38.35 5.84
N ILE A 509 -10.53 37.77 5.22
CA ILE A 509 -11.85 38.41 5.07
C ILE A 509 -12.46 38.75 6.44
N VAL A 510 -12.43 37.82 7.39
CA VAL A 510 -12.99 38.06 8.73
C VAL A 510 -12.23 39.19 9.44
N LEU A 511 -10.90 39.20 9.39
CA LEU A 511 -10.07 40.25 9.99
C LEU A 511 -10.26 41.61 9.34
N ASP A 512 -10.41 41.67 8.02
CA ASP A 512 -10.69 42.91 7.28
C ASP A 512 -12.05 43.48 7.71
N GLN A 513 -13.08 42.64 7.82
CA GLN A 513 -14.40 43.05 8.34
C GLN A 513 -14.34 43.55 9.79
N LEU A 514 -13.57 42.88 10.65
CA LEU A 514 -13.35 43.32 12.03
C LEU A 514 -12.62 44.66 12.09
N SER A 515 -11.61 44.86 11.22
CA SER A 515 -10.88 46.13 11.09
C SER A 515 -11.77 47.28 10.63
N ALA A 516 -12.60 47.05 9.61
CA ALA A 516 -13.56 48.05 9.12
C ALA A 516 -14.61 48.42 10.18
N LYS A 517 -15.08 47.45 10.97
CA LYS A 517 -15.99 47.69 12.11
C LYS A 517 -15.31 48.46 13.23
N ALA A 518 -14.06 48.15 13.54
CA ALA A 518 -13.27 48.89 14.51
C ALA A 518 -13.05 50.34 14.09
N ALA A 519 -12.76 50.59 12.81
CA ALA A 519 -12.57 51.94 12.26
C ALA A 519 -13.84 52.80 12.29
N THR A 520 -15.01 52.17 12.18
CA THR A 520 -16.32 52.86 12.23
C THR A 520 -16.88 53.00 13.65
N GLY A 521 -16.21 52.44 14.67
CA GLY A 521 -16.73 52.40 16.04
C GLY A 521 -17.97 51.50 16.19
N ALA A 522 -18.23 50.61 15.23
CA ALA A 522 -19.32 49.66 15.32
C ALA A 522 -19.03 48.60 16.40
N VAL A 523 -20.06 48.25 17.18
CA VAL A 523 -19.93 47.19 18.19
C VAL A 523 -19.75 45.84 17.50
N LEU A 524 -18.75 45.06 17.93
CA LEU A 524 -18.51 43.72 17.42
C LEU A 524 -19.73 42.82 17.67
N SER A 525 -20.27 42.20 16.63
CA SER A 525 -21.40 41.29 16.77
C SER A 525 -20.94 39.92 17.29
N PHE A 526 -21.81 39.24 18.04
CA PHE A 526 -21.59 37.84 18.43
C PHE A 526 -21.27 36.96 17.21
N PHE A 527 -21.92 37.21 16.07
CA PHE A 527 -21.69 36.46 14.83
C PHE A 527 -20.29 36.65 14.26
N ASP A 528 -19.67 37.82 14.44
CA ASP A 528 -18.31 38.08 13.98
C ASP A 528 -17.31 37.22 14.76
N SER A 529 -17.49 37.14 16.08
CA SER A 529 -16.66 36.30 16.94
C SER A 529 -16.92 34.82 16.68
N PHE A 530 -18.19 34.42 16.56
CA PHE A 530 -18.59 33.04 16.32
C PHE A 530 -18.02 32.49 15.00
N SER A 531 -18.05 33.28 13.92
CA SER A 531 -17.48 32.84 12.63
C SER A 531 -15.98 32.57 12.73
N LEU A 532 -15.23 33.42 13.45
CA LEU A 532 -13.81 33.21 13.71
C LEU A 532 -13.54 31.90 14.49
N TYR A 533 -14.35 31.61 15.52
CA TYR A 533 -14.24 30.36 16.28
C TYR A 533 -14.58 29.13 15.44
N VAL A 534 -15.62 29.20 14.60
CA VAL A 534 -16.02 28.08 13.74
C VAL A 534 -14.97 27.78 12.69
N VAL A 535 -14.42 28.79 12.01
CA VAL A 535 -13.40 28.62 10.97
C VAL A 535 -12.10 28.07 11.56
N ASN A 536 -11.61 28.65 12.66
CA ASN A 536 -10.37 28.20 13.30
C ASN A 536 -10.53 26.88 14.04
N GLY A 537 -11.62 26.71 14.78
CA GLY A 537 -11.96 25.44 15.44
C GLY A 537 -12.15 24.30 14.45
N GLY A 538 -12.79 24.57 13.30
CA GLY A 538 -12.93 23.61 12.20
C GLY A 538 -11.59 23.17 11.63
N LEU A 539 -10.66 24.10 11.38
CA LEU A 539 -9.30 23.74 10.94
C LEU A 539 -8.58 22.92 12.01
N ILE A 540 -8.59 23.34 13.27
CA ILE A 540 -7.93 22.60 14.36
C ILE A 540 -8.49 21.18 14.47
N ALA A 541 -9.82 21.02 14.44
CA ALA A 541 -10.47 19.71 14.47
C ALA A 541 -10.06 18.84 13.27
N TYR A 542 -10.00 19.41 12.06
CA TYR A 542 -9.52 18.72 10.87
C TYR A 542 -8.06 18.26 11.02
N VAL A 543 -7.16 19.11 11.52
CA VAL A 543 -5.74 18.76 11.67
C VAL A 543 -5.56 17.67 12.73
N VAL A 544 -6.29 17.73 13.84
CA VAL A 544 -6.32 16.65 14.85
C VAL A 544 -6.79 15.35 14.23
N TYR A 545 -7.90 15.37 13.49
CA TYR A 545 -8.44 14.20 12.79
C TYR A 545 -7.44 13.60 11.81
N ALA A 546 -6.85 14.44 10.95
CA ALA A 546 -5.91 14.01 9.92
C ALA A 546 -4.61 13.46 10.54
N THR A 547 -4.11 14.10 11.62
CA THR A 547 -2.93 13.63 12.37
C THR A 547 -3.18 12.28 13.03
N ALA A 548 -4.34 12.12 13.69
CA ALA A 548 -4.69 10.87 14.37
C ALA A 548 -4.86 9.70 13.39
N ASN A 549 -5.53 9.92 12.25
CA ASN A 549 -5.67 8.88 11.23
C ASN A 549 -4.34 8.54 10.58
N CYS A 550 -3.52 9.53 10.22
CA CYS A 550 -2.19 9.29 9.67
C CYS A 550 -1.33 8.47 10.64
N ARG A 551 -1.37 8.80 11.93
CA ARG A 551 -0.68 8.02 12.98
C ARG A 551 -1.19 6.59 13.05
N ALA A 552 -2.51 6.39 13.04
CA ALA A 552 -3.11 5.05 13.06
C ALA A 552 -2.70 4.22 11.84
N SER A 553 -2.72 4.81 10.64
CA SER A 553 -2.30 4.14 9.41
C SER A 553 -0.80 3.85 9.38
N ILE A 554 0.06 4.71 9.93
CA ILE A 554 1.48 4.39 10.11
C ILE A 554 1.68 3.20 11.05
N ARG A 555 0.92 3.12 12.16
CA ARG A 555 1.00 1.99 13.10
C ARG A 555 0.57 0.69 12.46
N GLU A 556 -0.55 0.70 11.74
CA GLU A 556 -1.06 -0.45 11.00
C GLU A 556 -0.06 -0.89 9.92
N TYR A 557 0.46 0.06 9.14
CA TYR A 557 1.44 -0.20 8.09
C TYR A 557 2.75 -0.78 8.62
N SER A 558 3.27 -0.22 9.72
CA SER A 558 4.57 -0.61 10.27
C SER A 558 4.47 -1.75 11.28
N GLY A 559 3.28 -2.33 11.46
CA GLY A 559 2.99 -3.35 12.46
C GLY A 559 3.43 -2.93 13.85
N ILE A 560 3.31 -1.64 14.22
CA ILE A 560 3.67 -1.14 15.55
C ILE A 560 2.66 -1.71 16.53
N GLU A 561 3.00 -2.88 17.06
CA GLU A 561 2.27 -3.50 18.15
C GLU A 561 2.34 -2.58 19.36
N GLU A 562 1.20 -2.49 20.03
CA GLU A 562 1.02 -1.67 21.19
C GLU A 562 1.93 -2.23 22.28
N ASN A 563 2.85 -1.40 22.79
CA ASN A 563 3.88 -1.83 23.71
C ASN A 563 3.26 -2.68 24.85
N PRO A 564 3.60 -3.97 24.97
CA PRO A 564 2.97 -4.89 25.92
C PRO A 564 3.26 -4.53 27.37
N LEU A 565 4.21 -3.61 27.63
CA LEU A 565 4.53 -3.11 28.96
C LEU A 565 3.37 -2.37 29.66
N TYR A 566 2.36 -1.93 28.92
CA TYR A 566 1.04 -1.66 29.50
C TYR A 566 0.24 -2.96 29.51
N VAL A 567 0.63 -3.86 30.42
CA VAL A 567 0.06 -5.19 30.63
C VAL A 567 -1.41 -5.06 31.04
N GLY A 568 -2.28 -5.03 30.04
CA GLY A 568 -3.71 -5.08 30.18
C GLY A 568 -4.34 -5.35 28.82
N PRO A 569 -5.43 -6.11 28.73
CA PRO A 569 -6.11 -6.45 27.48
C PRO A 569 -6.89 -5.26 26.89
N ARG A 570 -6.32 -4.05 26.96
CA ARG A 570 -6.89 -2.84 26.39
C ARG A 570 -6.12 -2.53 25.12
N LYS A 571 -6.67 -3.00 24.00
CA LYS A 571 -6.39 -2.49 22.65
C LYS A 571 -6.29 -0.97 22.74
N PHE A 572 -5.15 -0.40 22.35
CA PHE A 572 -4.87 1.02 22.31
C PHE A 572 -5.91 1.64 21.38
N THR A 573 -6.96 2.17 21.99
CA THR A 573 -8.13 2.63 21.25
C THR A 573 -7.70 3.78 20.34
N ARG A 574 -8.30 3.89 19.15
CA ARG A 574 -8.14 5.06 18.27
C ARG A 574 -8.21 6.38 19.05
N GLY A 575 -9.01 6.44 20.11
CA GLY A 575 -9.11 7.59 21.02
C GLY A 575 -7.78 8.10 21.58
N GLN A 576 -6.79 7.25 21.85
CA GLN A 576 -5.47 7.71 22.33
C GLN A 576 -4.70 8.47 21.25
N ASP A 577 -4.77 8.05 19.98
CA ASP A 577 -4.16 8.82 18.89
C ASP A 577 -4.84 10.18 18.71
N TYR A 578 -6.15 10.26 18.91
CA TYR A 578 -6.88 11.55 18.90
C TYR A 578 -6.46 12.46 20.05
N LEU A 579 -6.39 11.93 21.28
CA LEU A 579 -5.94 12.70 22.45
C LEU A 579 -4.50 13.18 22.27
N LEU A 580 -3.60 12.30 21.84
CA LEU A 580 -2.21 12.64 21.63
C LEU A 580 -2.04 13.65 20.49
N SER A 581 -2.80 13.51 19.40
CA SER A 581 -2.81 14.47 18.30
C SER A 581 -3.42 15.82 18.69
N ALA A 582 -4.34 15.87 19.66
CA ALA A 582 -4.92 17.10 20.16
C ALA A 582 -3.99 17.86 21.12
N PHE A 583 -3.36 17.15 22.07
CA PHE A 583 -2.57 17.78 23.13
C PHE A 583 -1.07 17.88 22.83
N ALA A 584 -0.54 17.03 21.96
CA ALA A 584 0.89 16.94 21.65
C ALA A 584 1.14 16.92 20.13
N MET A 585 0.32 17.63 19.36
CA MET A 585 0.35 17.62 17.89
C MET A 585 1.76 17.78 17.28
N PRO A 586 2.58 18.78 17.67
CA PRO A 586 3.90 18.96 17.07
C PRO A 586 4.83 17.76 17.32
N PHE A 587 4.76 17.18 18.52
CA PHE A 587 5.56 16.02 18.91
C PHE A 587 5.14 14.76 18.14
N VAL A 588 3.83 14.57 17.96
CA VAL A 588 3.28 13.46 17.17
C VAL A 588 3.70 13.56 15.72
N ILE A 589 3.58 14.73 15.10
CA ILE A 589 3.96 14.95 13.70
C ILE A 589 5.46 14.76 13.52
N ALA A 590 6.28 15.31 14.42
CA ALA A 590 7.73 15.10 14.37
C ALA A 590 8.11 13.62 14.56
N GLN A 591 7.48 12.90 15.50
CA GLN A 591 7.69 11.46 15.69
C GLN A 591 7.34 10.67 14.42
N MET A 592 6.17 10.92 13.83
CA MET A 592 5.76 10.29 12.57
C MET A 592 6.74 10.63 11.44
N GLY A 593 7.14 11.89 11.32
CA GLY A 593 8.03 12.33 10.26
C GLY A 593 9.44 11.76 10.34
N ARG A 594 9.94 11.49 11.55
CA ARG A 594 11.21 10.76 11.78
C ARG A 594 11.05 9.26 11.62
N HIS A 595 9.87 8.70 11.88
CA HIS A 595 9.63 7.29 11.62
C HIS A 595 9.67 6.98 10.11
N THR A 596 9.05 7.84 9.30
CA THR A 596 8.89 7.67 7.84
C THR A 596 10.05 8.21 6.99
N ALA A 597 11.11 8.75 7.58
CA ALA A 597 12.37 9.01 6.88
C ALA A 597 13.57 8.97 7.81
N SER A 598 14.74 8.70 7.24
CA SER A 598 16.01 8.76 7.95
C SER A 598 16.70 10.09 7.80
N TYR A 599 16.60 10.93 8.82
CA TYR A 599 17.41 12.14 8.85
C TYR A 599 18.87 11.91 9.24
N ASP A 600 19.25 10.65 9.55
CA ASP A 600 20.65 10.25 9.70
C ASP A 600 21.35 10.10 8.34
N ASN A 601 20.60 9.70 7.31
CA ASN A 601 21.15 9.48 5.97
C ASN A 601 20.74 10.58 4.98
N PHE A 602 19.63 11.29 5.25
CA PHE A 602 19.04 12.25 4.33
C PHE A 602 18.85 13.62 4.99
N GLU A 603 19.28 14.68 4.32
CA GLU A 603 19.06 16.03 4.82
C GLU A 603 17.59 16.43 4.68
N GLY A 604 17.02 16.96 5.76
CA GLY A 604 15.69 17.57 5.72
C GLY A 604 15.71 18.84 4.88
N SER A 605 14.65 19.09 4.12
CA SER A 605 14.53 20.32 3.32
C SER A 605 13.27 21.08 3.71
N PHE A 606 13.39 22.40 3.80
CA PHE A 606 12.23 23.29 3.81
C PHE A 606 11.53 23.25 2.44
N CYS A 607 10.21 23.46 2.45
CA CYS A 607 9.37 23.62 1.26
C CYS A 607 9.44 22.49 0.20
N SER A 608 9.95 21.30 0.53
CA SER A 608 9.87 20.15 -0.39
C SER A 608 8.59 19.36 -0.15
N HIS A 609 8.06 18.75 -1.22
CA HIS A 609 6.80 18.00 -1.18
C HIS A 609 6.85 16.79 -0.23
N HIS A 610 8.04 16.24 0.02
CA HIS A 610 8.27 15.07 0.89
C HIS A 610 9.14 15.38 2.11
N GLY A 611 9.57 16.63 2.32
CA GLY A 611 10.40 17.03 3.48
C GLY A 611 11.87 16.58 3.42
N LEU A 612 12.32 15.96 2.32
CA LEU A 612 13.71 15.58 2.09
C LEU A 612 14.35 16.46 1.00
N SER A 613 15.67 16.41 0.89
CA SER A 613 16.44 17.09 -0.16
C SER A 613 15.93 16.74 -1.57
N ARG A 614 15.95 17.71 -2.49
CA ARG A 614 15.48 17.55 -3.90
C ARG A 614 16.30 16.53 -4.70
N LYS A 615 17.46 16.13 -4.20
CA LYS A 615 18.30 15.11 -4.84
C LYS A 615 17.68 13.71 -4.77
N MET A 616 16.65 13.50 -3.95
CA MET A 616 15.90 12.25 -3.90
C MET A 616 14.64 12.35 -4.72
N SER A 617 14.46 11.38 -5.61
CA SER A 617 13.18 11.19 -6.27
C SER A 617 12.17 10.60 -5.26
N VAL A 618 10.88 10.89 -5.46
CA VAL A 618 9.83 10.26 -4.65
C VAL A 618 9.81 8.74 -4.85
N ALA A 619 10.20 8.26 -6.03
CA ALA A 619 10.34 6.84 -6.30
C ALA A 619 11.44 6.22 -5.44
N ASP A 620 12.56 6.92 -5.20
CA ASP A 620 13.64 6.46 -4.32
C ASP A 620 13.15 6.34 -2.87
N VAL A 621 12.28 7.26 -2.44
CA VAL A 621 11.70 7.25 -1.09
C VAL A 621 10.67 6.12 -0.94
N LEU A 622 9.81 5.92 -1.94
CA LEU A 622 8.80 4.86 -1.93
C LEU A 622 9.43 3.47 -2.05
N THR A 623 10.43 3.29 -2.92
CA THR A 623 11.22 2.05 -3.00
C THR A 623 11.95 1.75 -1.70
N CYS A 624 12.50 2.77 -1.02
CA CYS A 624 13.12 2.59 0.29
C CYS A 624 12.12 2.20 1.39
N ASN A 625 10.88 2.70 1.31
CA ASN A 625 9.87 2.50 2.33
C ASN A 625 9.01 1.25 2.11
N ASN A 626 8.85 0.80 0.86
CA ASN A 626 7.87 -0.21 0.50
C ASN A 626 8.33 -1.09 -0.69
N PRO A 627 9.21 -2.08 -0.46
CA PRO A 627 9.59 -3.02 -1.51
C PRO A 627 8.39 -3.86 -2.01
N THR A 628 7.30 -3.94 -1.25
CA THR A 628 6.14 -4.79 -1.57
C THR A 628 5.07 -4.11 -2.43
N MET A 629 4.88 -2.78 -2.36
CA MET A 629 3.84 -2.09 -3.15
C MET A 629 4.25 -1.73 -4.58
N LEU A 630 5.54 -1.76 -4.92
CA LEU A 630 5.97 -1.71 -6.32
C LEU A 630 5.99 -3.10 -6.98
N GLY A 631 5.73 -4.15 -6.20
CA GLY A 631 5.54 -5.53 -6.66
C GLY A 631 4.08 -5.88 -6.92
N CYS A 632 3.32 -5.03 -7.62
CA CYS A 632 2.18 -5.51 -8.41
C CYS A 632 2.71 -6.20 -9.68
N ASP A 633 3.62 -7.15 -9.51
CA ASP A 633 3.87 -8.17 -10.52
C ASP A 633 2.68 -9.12 -10.45
N ASN A 634 1.90 -9.10 -11.52
CA ASN A 634 0.93 -10.13 -11.81
C ASN A 634 1.63 -11.51 -11.72
N PRO A 635 1.17 -12.48 -10.91
CA PRO A 635 1.82 -13.78 -10.75
C PRO A 635 1.72 -14.70 -12.00
N TYR A 636 1.48 -14.13 -13.18
CA TYR A 636 1.32 -14.84 -14.45
C TYR A 636 2.53 -14.74 -15.39
N THR A 637 3.67 -14.22 -14.94
CA THR A 637 4.85 -14.06 -15.81
C THR A 637 6.14 -14.63 -15.21
N GLU A 638 6.08 -15.87 -14.71
CA GLU A 638 7.26 -16.74 -14.62
C GLU A 638 7.06 -17.97 -15.51
N ILE A 639 7.45 -17.83 -16.79
CA ILE A 639 7.85 -18.98 -17.61
C ILE A 639 9.32 -18.79 -17.97
N GLY A 640 10.17 -19.42 -17.15
CA GLY A 640 11.35 -20.17 -17.56
C GLY A 640 12.42 -19.48 -18.42
N ALA A 641 13.52 -19.11 -17.77
CA ALA A 641 14.85 -19.36 -18.31
C ALA A 641 15.83 -19.62 -17.15
N VAL A 642 15.87 -20.87 -16.68
CA VAL A 642 17.02 -21.39 -15.95
C VAL A 642 18.11 -21.68 -16.98
N VAL A 643 19.27 -21.03 -16.83
CA VAL A 643 20.55 -21.50 -17.35
C VAL A 643 21.42 -21.85 -16.16
#